data_AF-A0A927RV96-F1
#
_entry.id   AF-A0A927RV96-F1
#
_cell.length_a   1.000
_cell.length_b   1.000
_cell.length_c   1.000
_cell.angle_alpha   90.00
_cell.angle_beta   90.00
_cell.angle_gamma   90.00
#
_symmetry.space_group_name_H-M   'P 1'
#
loop_
_entity.id
_entity.type
_entity.pdbx_description
1 polymer ?
#
loop_
_entity_poly.entity_id
_entity_poly.type
_entity_poly.pdbx_seq_one_letter_code
_entity_poly.pdbx_strand_id
1 'polypeptide(L)'
;MKGYFKKIVSSLLAMLTMTSLVGCSNIAMSQSGNSSLSSSEDKEPVAATEVWSTYSTAKVPQNRNVDIYEKGKAEIYVSMMKNETEGTQLIISAGQDISSYELIEAELFDGKGNTISTEQIDIYHQKYMRIDDMYNINNTAYRGGDRLPDMILPMETAVEYKENTVKKGENQGITVEVTTNRDTVPGIYSGVFTLKLDGSTKKIPATVQVWDIEYEGRRSFQSCFLIYRTYLAQGEYGATDELMDAYMQKLLEYKINPYCIQSKDKGYDNEDNFAAYVERYFENENFNSIVIPAYLAAPFRHTDATADWAIRYIKKLVEICTPEKNYMEYAYMYISSYDEADVHSHLKDDAIQVFKEGGEYQLMLERALVECDAELDVLETLYGKEFRENVEQNILNVPAVFTNVNFVENYVDELSSVFCPQFNVLGSDIALQKYQAQAEEDTNGEFWTYTCCGPNNPYPTFHVDDFNLGTRVSGWMEKKYKVNGYLYWAVNLCEPSGEHDVEDFINPYDTPDRASDWLGDGYLLYPGKYYNSDSPFGSLRLVNYRDSMEDYDMLCVYENLLNEWATKYNTSINFDHFVNDLYASLFDKAIYYQDDALVYAARAELANRILALQNSDGLLVKSSISEDGQTTESEIYSTTATLKVNGETTLGVASGDGYKYKISTATGAGEKVLSVETAGKSYQYVLLQSGVANMQAYNKNTKSIVNATANGADVTIRSENKNNPAQTTAFRPYVEFEVSDFANATEIIFVIKNTTNSEIEANVQITGEDRVTVGGIYLRVGEEKEYRIQLSSVDKDVLSNATHLRIAFANTVDGVLQADRQFTIGNIRFVK
;
A
#
# COMPACT_ATOMS: atom_id res chain seq x y z
N MET A 1 22.87 1.57 29.66
CA MET A 1 21.46 1.82 29.33
C MET A 1 20.42 1.39 30.39
N LYS A 2 20.78 0.75 31.53
CA LYS A 2 19.81 0.33 32.57
C LYS A 2 19.29 1.41 33.55
N GLY A 3 19.61 2.70 33.37
CA GLY A 3 19.43 3.74 34.41
C GLY A 3 18.54 4.94 34.09
N TYR A 4 18.12 5.13 32.83
CA TYR A 4 17.46 6.36 32.40
C TYR A 4 15.95 6.20 32.10
N PHE A 5 15.50 5.02 31.65
CA PHE A 5 14.09 4.80 31.33
C PHE A 5 13.17 4.68 32.56
N LYS A 6 13.68 4.19 33.70
CA LYS A 6 12.89 4.13 34.95
C LYS A 6 12.56 5.49 35.57
N LYS A 7 13.21 6.59 35.15
CA LYS A 7 12.99 7.93 35.70
C LYS A 7 11.97 8.78 34.93
N ILE A 8 11.59 8.39 33.72
CA ILE A 8 10.59 9.13 32.93
C ILE A 8 9.17 8.63 33.25
N VAL A 9 9.00 7.32 33.47
CA VAL A 9 7.70 6.73 33.88
C VAL A 9 7.30 7.10 35.32
N SER A 10 8.26 7.46 36.18
CA SER A 10 7.99 7.88 37.57
C SER A 10 7.90 9.40 37.79
N SER A 11 8.04 10.21 36.72
CA SER A 11 7.94 11.69 36.79
C SER A 11 6.76 12.28 36.01
N LEU A 12 6.00 11.45 35.27
CA LEU A 12 4.75 11.83 34.58
C LEU A 12 3.48 11.40 35.33
N LEU A 13 3.63 10.73 36.48
CA LEU A 13 2.53 10.23 37.31
C LEU A 13 2.43 10.95 38.67
N ALA A 14 2.54 12.29 38.69
CA ALA A 14 2.27 13.11 39.89
C ALA A 14 2.00 14.59 39.54
N MET A 15 0.80 14.87 39.01
CA MET A 15 0.08 16.14 38.82
C MET A 15 -0.61 16.02 37.45
N LEU A 16 -1.92 15.82 37.30
CA LEU A 16 -3.05 16.36 38.03
C LEU A 16 -4.14 15.29 38.22
N THR A 17 -4.57 15.06 39.46
CA THR A 17 -5.95 14.66 39.77
C THR A 17 -6.45 15.47 40.96
N MET A 18 -7.76 15.77 40.91
CA MET A 18 -8.63 16.39 41.92
C MET A 18 -8.64 17.93 42.01
N THR A 19 -9.78 18.63 41.98
CA THR A 19 -11.22 18.28 41.89
C THR A 19 -12.01 19.58 41.74
N SER A 20 -13.07 19.58 40.91
CA SER A 20 -14.39 20.02 41.39
C SER A 20 -15.48 19.37 40.52
N LEU A 21 -16.16 18.38 41.10
CA LEU A 21 -17.44 17.84 40.64
C LEU A 21 -18.53 18.91 40.72
N VAL A 22 -19.48 18.90 39.77
CA VAL A 22 -20.90 18.49 39.92
C VAL A 22 -21.70 19.11 38.76
N GLY A 23 -22.38 18.26 37.98
CA GLY A 23 -23.47 18.69 37.09
C GLY A 23 -23.72 17.82 35.86
N CYS A 24 -23.97 16.52 36.02
CA CYS A 24 -24.53 15.68 34.95
C CYS A 24 -25.90 16.21 34.50
N SER A 25 -26.14 16.31 33.19
CA SER A 25 -27.44 16.04 32.57
C SER A 25 -27.22 15.44 31.17
N ASN A 26 -27.66 14.20 31.02
CA ASN A 26 -27.78 13.37 29.82
C ASN A 26 -27.93 14.09 28.46
N ILE A 27 -27.09 13.75 27.48
CA ILE A 27 -27.53 13.40 26.12
C ILE A 27 -26.74 12.15 25.72
N ALA A 28 -27.43 11.02 25.71
CA ALA A 28 -26.99 9.83 25.01
C ALA A 28 -27.13 10.10 23.51
N MET A 29 -26.07 9.89 22.74
CA MET A 29 -26.17 9.69 21.30
C MET A 29 -25.67 8.29 20.97
N SER A 30 -26.57 7.58 20.32
CA SER A 30 -26.57 6.17 19.97
C SER A 30 -25.56 5.89 18.87
N GLN A 31 -24.58 5.03 19.16
CA GLN A 31 -23.90 4.27 18.11
C GLN A 31 -24.87 3.24 17.54
N SER A 32 -25.12 3.30 16.24
CA SER A 32 -25.68 2.21 15.43
C SER A 32 -25.11 2.33 14.02
N GLY A 33 -24.44 1.35 13.40
CA GLY A 33 -24.16 -0.03 13.79
C GLY A 33 -22.68 -0.24 13.99
N ASN A 34 -22.30 -0.38 15.25
CA ASN A 34 -21.08 -1.02 15.66
C ASN A 34 -21.38 -2.53 15.57
N SER A 35 -20.84 -3.25 14.60
CA SER A 35 -20.61 -4.69 14.81
C SER A 35 -19.44 -4.77 15.79
N SER A 36 -19.73 -4.47 17.05
CA SER A 36 -18.85 -4.79 18.15
C SER A 36 -18.62 -6.30 18.08
N LEU A 37 -17.46 -6.71 17.59
CA LEU A 37 -16.94 -8.06 17.82
C LEU A 37 -16.98 -8.26 19.33
N SER A 38 -17.95 -9.06 19.77
CA SER A 38 -18.18 -9.34 21.17
C SER A 38 -16.91 -9.94 21.76
N SER A 39 -16.35 -9.25 22.76
CA SER A 39 -15.45 -9.86 23.71
C SER A 39 -16.09 -11.13 24.27
N SER A 40 -15.35 -12.24 24.21
CA SER A 40 -15.57 -13.53 24.87
C SER A 40 -16.72 -14.41 24.35
N GLU A 41 -16.36 -15.42 23.56
CA GLU A 41 -16.88 -16.77 23.81
C GLU A 41 -15.70 -17.76 23.80
N ASP A 42 -15.43 -18.34 24.96
CA ASP A 42 -14.61 -19.55 25.05
C ASP A 42 -15.29 -20.67 24.27
N LYS A 43 -14.51 -21.57 23.68
CA LYS A 43 -15.01 -22.52 22.68
C LYS A 43 -16.10 -23.43 23.26
N GLU A 44 -17.32 -23.36 22.71
CA GLU A 44 -18.31 -24.42 22.90
C GLU A 44 -17.91 -25.66 22.08
N PRO A 45 -18.20 -26.89 22.55
CA PRO A 45 -17.82 -28.10 21.83
C PRO A 45 -18.49 -28.18 20.46
N VAL A 46 -17.70 -28.21 19.39
CA VAL A 46 -18.22 -28.51 18.04
C VAL A 46 -18.75 -29.95 18.06
N ALA A 47 -20.04 -30.15 17.75
CA ALA A 47 -20.69 -31.45 17.86
C ALA A 47 -20.26 -32.46 16.77
N ALA A 48 -19.84 -31.98 15.60
CA ALA A 48 -19.35 -32.78 14.48
C ALA A 48 -18.24 -32.03 13.73
N THR A 49 -17.27 -32.75 13.15
CA THR A 49 -16.20 -32.13 12.35
C THR A 49 -16.78 -31.39 11.15
N GLU A 50 -16.49 -30.10 11.05
CA GLU A 50 -16.88 -29.22 9.95
C GLU A 50 -15.66 -28.93 9.06
N VAL A 51 -15.89 -28.82 7.75
CA VAL A 51 -14.90 -28.32 6.80
C VAL A 51 -15.56 -27.24 5.98
N TRP A 52 -14.93 -26.08 5.88
CA TRP A 52 -15.46 -24.86 5.28
C TRP A 52 -14.31 -24.03 4.69
N SER A 53 -14.62 -23.09 3.79
CA SER A 53 -13.62 -22.16 3.23
C SER A 53 -13.79 -20.76 3.79
N THR A 54 -12.75 -19.94 3.71
CA THR A 54 -12.80 -18.51 4.01
C THR A 54 -11.69 -17.77 3.25
N TYR A 55 -11.67 -16.45 3.36
CA TYR A 55 -10.72 -15.56 2.67
C TYR A 55 -9.27 -15.82 3.08
N SER A 56 -8.29 -15.71 2.18
CA SER A 56 -6.86 -15.90 2.50
C SER A 56 -6.29 -14.85 3.47
N THR A 57 -6.99 -13.72 3.60
CA THR A 57 -6.69 -12.62 4.52
C THR A 57 -7.11 -12.90 5.97
N ALA A 58 -8.02 -13.86 6.20
CA ALA A 58 -8.49 -14.20 7.54
C ALA A 58 -7.47 -15.04 8.30
N LYS A 59 -7.18 -14.68 9.56
CA LYS A 59 -6.46 -15.57 10.49
C LYS A 59 -7.47 -16.21 11.42
N VAL A 60 -7.69 -17.52 11.27
CA VAL A 60 -8.59 -18.31 12.13
C VAL A 60 -7.77 -18.98 13.24
N PRO A 61 -7.87 -18.55 14.52
CA PRO A 61 -7.10 -19.13 15.61
C PRO A 61 -7.46 -20.61 15.82
N GLN A 62 -6.46 -21.40 16.20
CA GLN A 62 -6.63 -22.84 16.48
C GLN A 62 -7.66 -23.09 17.60
N ASN A 63 -7.67 -22.21 18.61
CA ASN A 63 -8.37 -22.40 19.88
C ASN A 63 -9.61 -21.51 20.09
N ARG A 64 -10.13 -20.85 19.04
CA ARG A 64 -11.30 -19.96 19.14
C ARG A 64 -12.56 -20.49 18.45
N ASN A 65 -13.71 -19.89 18.79
CA ASN A 65 -14.95 -20.06 18.04
C ASN A 65 -14.81 -19.40 16.66
N VAL A 66 -15.43 -20.02 15.66
CA VAL A 66 -15.36 -19.68 14.25
C VAL A 66 -16.57 -18.88 13.75
N ASP A 67 -17.57 -18.62 14.60
CA ASP A 67 -18.83 -17.96 14.18
C ASP A 67 -18.70 -16.47 13.86
N ILE A 68 -17.56 -15.86 14.21
CA ILE A 68 -17.22 -14.47 13.83
C ILE A 68 -16.63 -14.37 12.42
N TYR A 69 -16.29 -15.49 11.80
CA TYR A 69 -15.72 -15.52 10.44
C TYR A 69 -16.80 -15.80 9.41
N GLU A 70 -16.62 -15.23 8.22
CA GLU A 70 -17.44 -15.61 7.08
C GLU A 70 -17.10 -17.03 6.62
N LYS A 71 -18.09 -17.93 6.77
CA LYS A 71 -17.96 -19.34 6.40
C LYS A 71 -18.50 -19.59 5.00
N GLY A 72 -17.60 -19.89 4.07
CA GLY A 72 -17.92 -20.38 2.73
C GLY A 72 -18.23 -21.88 2.71
N LYS A 73 -18.60 -22.39 1.53
CA LYS A 73 -18.74 -23.83 1.31
C LYS A 73 -17.38 -24.52 1.39
N ALA A 74 -17.37 -25.84 1.58
CA ALA A 74 -16.13 -26.63 1.52
C ALA A 74 -15.62 -26.77 0.07
N GLU A 75 -15.13 -25.67 -0.50
CA GLU A 75 -14.64 -25.57 -1.88
C GLU A 75 -13.41 -24.66 -1.97
N ILE A 76 -12.59 -24.89 -2.99
CA ILE A 76 -11.48 -24.02 -3.37
C ILE A 76 -11.98 -23.13 -4.51
N TYR A 77 -11.94 -21.82 -4.32
CA TYR A 77 -12.26 -20.85 -5.36
C TYR A 77 -11.19 -19.76 -5.39
N VAL A 78 -10.63 -19.53 -6.58
CA VAL A 78 -9.61 -18.52 -6.84
C VAL A 78 -9.97 -17.79 -8.14
N SER A 79 -9.76 -16.47 -8.17
CA SER A 79 -9.90 -15.64 -9.36
C SER A 79 -8.67 -14.75 -9.50
N MET A 80 -8.00 -14.78 -10.65
CA MET A 80 -6.65 -14.26 -10.82
C MET A 80 -6.38 -13.81 -12.27
N MET A 81 -5.41 -12.91 -12.45
CA MET A 81 -4.81 -12.60 -13.74
C MET A 81 -3.85 -13.71 -14.18
N LYS A 82 -3.36 -13.64 -15.42
CA LYS A 82 -2.27 -14.52 -15.89
C LYS A 82 -0.97 -14.13 -15.19
N ASN A 83 -0.09 -15.12 -15.02
CA ASN A 83 1.24 -14.91 -14.41
C ASN A 83 1.16 -14.37 -12.96
N GLU A 84 0.08 -14.70 -12.25
CA GLU A 84 -0.17 -14.39 -10.83
C GLU A 84 -0.12 -15.67 -10.00
N THR A 85 0.11 -15.53 -8.68
CA THR A 85 -0.14 -16.59 -7.69
C THR A 85 -1.25 -16.14 -6.75
N GLU A 86 -2.39 -16.82 -6.73
CA GLU A 86 -3.50 -16.43 -5.85
C GLU A 86 -3.99 -17.64 -5.06
N GLY A 87 -4.48 -17.38 -3.85
CA GLY A 87 -4.78 -18.43 -2.90
C GLY A 87 -6.12 -18.30 -2.21
N THR A 88 -6.51 -19.39 -1.56
CA THR A 88 -7.65 -19.44 -0.64
C THR A 88 -7.30 -20.39 0.51
N GLN A 89 -8.20 -20.51 1.50
CA GLN A 89 -8.00 -21.46 2.58
C GLN A 89 -9.23 -22.28 2.92
N LEU A 90 -8.97 -23.51 3.35
CA LEU A 90 -9.94 -24.41 3.98
C LEU A 90 -9.63 -24.52 5.47
N ILE A 91 -10.67 -24.54 6.28
CA ILE A 91 -10.59 -24.75 7.72
C ILE A 91 -11.26 -26.08 8.07
N ILE A 92 -10.56 -26.90 8.84
CA ILE A 92 -11.12 -28.07 9.52
C ILE A 92 -11.41 -27.65 10.97
N SER A 93 -12.69 -27.59 11.35
CA SER A 93 -13.10 -27.40 12.75
C SER A 93 -13.46 -28.75 13.35
N ALA A 94 -12.58 -29.32 14.16
CA ALA A 94 -12.63 -30.72 14.57
C ALA A 94 -13.64 -30.97 15.70
N GLY A 95 -14.65 -31.80 15.47
CA GLY A 95 -15.61 -32.24 16.49
C GLY A 95 -15.12 -33.43 17.33
N GLN A 96 -14.03 -34.07 16.90
CA GLN A 96 -13.31 -35.17 17.54
C GLN A 96 -11.82 -35.06 17.20
N ASP A 97 -10.97 -35.80 17.91
CA ASP A 97 -9.55 -35.90 17.55
C ASP A 97 -9.42 -36.49 16.14
N ILE A 98 -8.62 -35.84 15.30
CA ILE A 98 -8.25 -36.26 13.95
C ILE A 98 -6.79 -36.69 14.00
N SER A 99 -6.55 -37.98 13.78
CA SER A 99 -5.22 -38.59 13.85
C SER A 99 -4.38 -38.38 12.58
N SER A 100 -5.03 -38.09 11.45
CA SER A 100 -4.37 -37.72 10.21
C SER A 100 -5.35 -37.02 9.27
N TYR A 101 -4.89 -35.97 8.58
CA TYR A 101 -5.59 -35.40 7.44
C TYR A 101 -4.63 -35.08 6.29
N GLU A 102 -5.13 -35.06 5.06
CA GLU A 102 -4.34 -34.74 3.87
C GLU A 102 -5.31 -34.21 2.80
N LEU A 103 -5.06 -33.00 2.30
CA LEU A 103 -5.74 -32.51 1.11
C LEU A 103 -4.88 -32.85 -0.10
N ILE A 104 -5.49 -33.47 -1.10
CA ILE A 104 -4.83 -33.91 -2.31
C ILE A 104 -5.46 -33.17 -3.48
N GLU A 105 -4.63 -32.42 -4.18
CA GLU A 105 -4.93 -31.70 -5.39
C GLU A 105 -5.40 -32.63 -6.51
N ALA A 106 -6.00 -32.03 -7.54
CA ALA A 106 -6.33 -32.69 -8.78
C ALA A 106 -6.06 -31.71 -9.91
N GLU A 107 -5.73 -32.24 -11.10
CA GLU A 107 -5.71 -31.43 -12.32
C GLU A 107 -7.06 -30.72 -12.50
N LEU A 108 -7.00 -29.46 -12.94
CA LEU A 108 -8.18 -28.65 -13.23
C LEU A 108 -8.30 -28.47 -14.74
N PHE A 109 -9.54 -28.55 -15.25
CA PHE A 109 -9.81 -28.54 -16.69
C PHE A 109 -10.80 -27.44 -17.06
N ASP A 110 -10.57 -26.78 -18.19
CA ASP A 110 -11.49 -25.78 -18.74
C ASP A 110 -12.58 -26.38 -19.67
N GLY A 111 -12.53 -27.70 -19.90
CA GLY A 111 -13.41 -28.43 -20.81
C GLY A 111 -13.10 -28.23 -22.31
N LYS A 112 -12.07 -27.46 -22.67
CA LYS A 112 -11.61 -27.21 -24.05
C LYS A 112 -10.24 -27.85 -24.35
N GLY A 113 -9.63 -28.50 -23.37
CA GLY A 113 -8.37 -29.22 -23.51
C GLY A 113 -7.18 -28.52 -22.86
N ASN A 114 -7.40 -27.37 -22.20
CA ASN A 114 -6.38 -26.72 -21.39
C ASN A 114 -6.46 -27.21 -19.95
N THR A 115 -5.32 -27.21 -19.26
CA THR A 115 -5.20 -27.70 -17.89
C THR A 115 -4.41 -26.75 -17.01
N ILE A 116 -4.78 -26.67 -15.74
CA ILE A 116 -3.86 -26.28 -14.66
C ILE A 116 -3.40 -27.60 -14.03
N SER A 117 -2.10 -27.89 -14.15
CA SER A 117 -1.54 -29.14 -13.63
C SER A 117 -1.39 -29.09 -12.11
N THR A 118 -1.15 -30.24 -11.49
CA THR A 118 -0.88 -30.30 -10.04
C THR A 118 0.45 -29.64 -9.66
N GLU A 119 1.38 -29.47 -10.60
CA GLU A 119 2.65 -28.74 -10.37
C GLU A 119 2.46 -27.24 -10.21
N GLN A 120 1.28 -26.73 -10.55
CA GLN A 120 0.88 -25.32 -10.41
C GLN A 120 0.03 -25.08 -9.17
N ILE A 121 -0.13 -26.10 -8.31
CA ILE A 121 -1.01 -26.07 -7.14
C ILE A 121 -0.18 -26.45 -5.93
N ASP A 122 -0.02 -25.52 -5.02
CA ASP A 122 0.65 -25.75 -3.75
C ASP A 122 -0.39 -25.86 -2.63
N ILE A 123 -0.22 -26.85 -1.76
CA ILE A 123 -1.08 -27.06 -0.59
C ILE A 123 -0.21 -27.00 0.67
N TYR A 124 -0.61 -26.14 1.61
CA TYR A 124 0.11 -25.92 2.86
C TYR A 124 -0.73 -26.20 4.09
N HIS A 125 -0.14 -26.89 5.07
CA HIS A 125 -0.57 -26.88 6.46
C HIS A 125 -0.20 -25.53 7.10
N GLN A 126 -1.19 -24.83 7.68
CA GLN A 126 -0.91 -23.65 8.49
C GLN A 126 -0.44 -24.06 9.89
N LYS A 127 0.80 -23.73 10.25
CA LYS A 127 1.30 -23.92 11.61
C LYS A 127 0.85 -22.77 12.52
N TYR A 128 0.52 -23.13 13.75
CA TYR A 128 0.03 -22.21 14.76
C TYR A 128 1.05 -21.91 15.84
N MET A 129 1.33 -20.62 16.07
CA MET A 129 2.15 -20.15 17.18
C MET A 129 1.28 -19.60 18.31
N ARG A 130 1.70 -19.84 19.55
CA ARG A 130 1.00 -19.29 20.71
C ARG A 130 1.48 -17.86 20.97
N ILE A 131 0.55 -16.92 21.09
CA ILE A 131 0.83 -15.56 21.56
C ILE A 131 0.50 -15.50 23.05
N ASP A 132 1.41 -14.95 23.87
CA ASP A 132 1.24 -14.87 25.32
C ASP A 132 0.83 -13.48 25.78
N ASP A 133 1.55 -12.48 25.28
CA ASP A 133 1.34 -11.07 25.56
C ASP A 133 0.83 -10.36 24.31
N MET A 134 -0.03 -9.35 24.49
CA MET A 134 -0.51 -8.49 23.41
C MET A 134 0.19 -7.15 23.55
N TYR A 135 1.02 -6.79 22.57
CA TYR A 135 1.72 -5.51 22.56
C TYR A 135 1.03 -4.49 21.65
N ASN A 136 0.34 -4.98 20.62
CA ASN A 136 -0.60 -4.19 19.83
C ASN A 136 -1.94 -4.07 20.57
N ILE A 137 -2.04 -3.08 21.47
CA ILE A 137 -3.24 -2.86 22.31
C ILE A 137 -4.49 -2.40 21.54
N ASN A 138 -4.33 -2.02 20.27
CA ASN A 138 -5.42 -1.50 19.45
C ASN A 138 -6.19 -2.62 18.75
N ASN A 139 -5.55 -3.76 18.51
CA ASN A 139 -6.24 -4.92 17.96
C ASN A 139 -6.93 -5.73 19.07
N THR A 140 -8.26 -5.77 19.05
CA THR A 140 -9.05 -6.54 20.02
C THR A 140 -9.53 -7.90 19.50
N ALA A 141 -9.21 -8.27 18.26
CA ALA A 141 -9.63 -9.54 17.66
C ALA A 141 -8.89 -10.75 18.25
N TYR A 142 -7.65 -10.56 18.69
CA TYR A 142 -6.83 -11.59 19.31
C TYR A 142 -6.52 -11.23 20.77
N ARG A 143 -6.19 -12.23 21.58
CA ARG A 143 -5.79 -12.03 22.99
C ARG A 143 -4.67 -12.99 23.39
N GLY A 144 -3.97 -12.65 24.46
CA GLY A 144 -2.99 -13.54 25.09
C GLY A 144 -3.56 -14.93 25.36
N GLY A 145 -2.82 -15.95 24.98
CA GLY A 145 -3.20 -17.36 24.98
C GLY A 145 -3.77 -17.88 23.66
N ASP A 146 -4.05 -17.02 22.68
CA ASP A 146 -4.48 -17.45 21.35
C ASP A 146 -3.35 -18.18 20.61
N ARG A 147 -3.74 -19.07 19.70
CA ARG A 147 -2.81 -19.76 18.79
C ARG A 147 -3.13 -19.33 17.36
N LEU A 148 -2.31 -18.48 16.78
CA LEU A 148 -2.53 -17.85 15.48
C LEU A 148 -1.75 -18.57 14.38
N PRO A 149 -2.34 -18.77 13.18
CA PRO A 149 -1.64 -19.36 12.05
C PRO A 149 -0.65 -18.33 11.47
N ASP A 150 0.56 -18.77 11.10
CA ASP A 150 1.50 -17.90 10.39
C ASP A 150 2.38 -18.67 9.39
N MET A 151 3.20 -19.63 9.82
CA MET A 151 4.04 -20.41 8.89
C MET A 151 3.17 -21.31 7.99
N ILE A 152 3.45 -21.30 6.68
CA ILE A 152 2.85 -22.22 5.71
C ILE A 152 3.83 -23.36 5.40
N LEU A 153 3.52 -24.56 5.91
CA LEU A 153 4.32 -25.77 5.74
C LEU A 153 3.75 -26.63 4.61
N PRO A 154 4.52 -27.05 3.59
CA PRO A 154 4.01 -27.92 2.53
C PRO A 154 3.30 -29.14 3.09
N MET A 155 2.16 -29.50 2.50
CA MET A 155 1.29 -30.57 3.01
C MET A 155 2.04 -31.90 3.11
N GLU A 156 2.87 -32.22 2.11
CA GLU A 156 3.71 -33.43 2.11
C GLU A 156 4.67 -33.47 3.31
N THR A 157 5.31 -32.34 3.64
CA THR A 157 6.19 -32.20 4.80
C THR A 157 5.40 -32.34 6.10
N ALA A 158 4.21 -31.73 6.19
CA ALA A 158 3.34 -31.88 7.35
C ALA A 158 2.91 -33.35 7.58
N VAL A 159 2.65 -34.11 6.51
CA VAL A 159 2.36 -35.55 6.57
C VAL A 159 3.59 -36.35 7.02
N GLU A 160 4.77 -36.08 6.43
CA GLU A 160 6.02 -36.77 6.77
C GLU A 160 6.38 -36.61 8.25
N TYR A 161 6.28 -35.37 8.76
CA TYR A 161 6.59 -35.02 10.15
C TYR A 161 5.41 -35.27 11.11
N LYS A 162 4.27 -35.76 10.61
CA LYS A 162 3.05 -36.09 11.38
C LYS A 162 2.47 -34.88 12.14
N GLU A 163 2.57 -33.70 11.54
CA GLU A 163 1.97 -32.47 12.05
C GLU A 163 0.53 -32.29 11.58
N ASN A 164 0.09 -33.10 10.63
CA ASN A 164 -1.26 -33.15 10.07
C ASN A 164 -2.28 -33.83 11.01
N THR A 165 -2.32 -33.42 12.28
CA THR A 165 -3.28 -33.91 13.28
C THR A 165 -4.04 -32.73 13.91
N VAL A 166 -5.27 -32.95 14.39
CA VAL A 166 -6.10 -31.88 14.97
C VAL A 166 -6.77 -32.41 16.23
N LYS A 167 -6.71 -31.70 17.36
CA LYS A 167 -7.45 -32.13 18.55
C LYS A 167 -8.91 -31.77 18.46
N LYS A 168 -9.75 -32.52 19.17
CA LYS A 168 -11.15 -32.16 19.36
C LYS A 168 -11.25 -30.73 19.87
N GLY A 169 -12.05 -29.93 19.19
CA GLY A 169 -12.21 -28.52 19.52
C GLY A 169 -11.03 -27.67 19.06
N GLU A 170 -10.24 -28.07 18.08
CA GLU A 170 -9.27 -27.20 17.41
C GLU A 170 -9.69 -26.92 15.97
N ASN A 171 -9.24 -25.77 15.46
CA ASN A 171 -9.33 -25.41 14.05
C ASN A 171 -7.98 -25.68 13.40
N GLN A 172 -7.99 -26.12 12.15
CA GLN A 172 -6.77 -26.33 11.37
C GLN A 172 -6.95 -25.76 9.98
N GLY A 173 -6.14 -24.75 9.65
CA GLY A 173 -6.10 -24.13 8.33
C GLY A 173 -5.25 -24.93 7.34
N ILE A 174 -5.71 -24.94 6.09
CA ILE A 174 -5.02 -25.44 4.92
C ILE A 174 -5.05 -24.33 3.89
N THR A 175 -3.89 -23.79 3.51
CA THR A 175 -3.78 -22.83 2.41
C THR A 175 -3.63 -23.59 1.11
N VAL A 176 -4.30 -23.13 0.05
CA VAL A 176 -4.12 -23.62 -1.32
C VAL A 176 -3.78 -22.44 -2.20
N GLU A 177 -2.63 -22.48 -2.85
CA GLU A 177 -2.17 -21.47 -3.81
C GLU A 177 -2.18 -22.06 -5.22
N VAL A 178 -2.54 -21.23 -6.20
CA VAL A 178 -2.50 -21.59 -7.63
C VAL A 178 -1.64 -20.58 -8.36
N THR A 179 -0.64 -21.07 -9.09
CA THR A 179 0.30 -20.25 -9.85
C THR A 179 0.07 -20.43 -11.34
N THR A 180 -0.23 -19.34 -12.05
CA THR A 180 -0.35 -19.35 -13.51
C THR A 180 0.91 -18.74 -14.15
N ASN A 181 1.03 -18.87 -15.47
CA ASN A 181 2.11 -18.27 -16.25
C ASN A 181 1.56 -17.51 -17.46
N ARG A 182 2.44 -16.81 -18.18
CA ARG A 182 2.07 -16.01 -19.38
C ARG A 182 1.39 -16.83 -20.49
N ASP A 183 1.63 -18.14 -20.56
CA ASP A 183 1.03 -19.04 -21.56
C ASP A 183 -0.32 -19.64 -21.12
N THR A 184 -0.73 -19.41 -19.87
CA THR A 184 -1.99 -19.93 -19.33
C THR A 184 -3.18 -19.30 -20.06
N VAL A 185 -4.06 -20.15 -20.61
CA VAL A 185 -5.22 -19.69 -21.36
C VAL A 185 -6.28 -19.12 -20.41
N PRO A 186 -6.82 -17.92 -20.64
CA PRO A 186 -7.92 -17.39 -19.84
C PRO A 186 -9.16 -18.28 -19.88
N GLY A 187 -9.81 -18.46 -18.74
CA GLY A 187 -10.96 -19.36 -18.63
C GLY A 187 -11.30 -19.76 -17.20
N ILE A 188 -12.30 -20.62 -17.08
CA ILE A 188 -12.70 -21.23 -15.81
C ILE A 188 -12.25 -22.68 -15.83
N TYR A 189 -11.36 -23.03 -14.92
CA TYR A 189 -10.85 -24.38 -14.72
C TYR A 189 -11.55 -25.00 -13.52
N SER A 190 -11.95 -26.26 -13.63
CA SER A 190 -12.65 -26.96 -12.56
C SER A 190 -12.14 -28.38 -12.37
N GLY A 191 -12.16 -28.82 -11.11
CA GLY A 191 -11.74 -30.16 -10.71
C GLY A 191 -12.26 -30.49 -9.32
N VAL A 192 -11.84 -31.63 -8.77
CA VAL A 192 -12.31 -32.10 -7.46
C VAL A 192 -11.16 -32.68 -6.65
N PHE A 193 -10.73 -31.92 -5.66
CA PHE A 193 -9.70 -32.33 -4.71
C PHE A 193 -10.27 -33.38 -3.74
N THR A 194 -9.36 -34.14 -3.11
CA THR A 194 -9.73 -35.16 -2.14
C THR A 194 -9.14 -34.83 -0.78
N LEU A 195 -10.00 -34.52 0.20
CA LEU A 195 -9.61 -34.41 1.59
C LEU A 195 -9.74 -35.77 2.27
N LYS A 196 -8.63 -36.35 2.71
CA LYS A 196 -8.61 -37.52 3.60
C LYS A 196 -8.70 -37.05 5.06
N LEU A 197 -9.56 -37.68 5.86
CA LEU A 197 -9.71 -37.48 7.30
C LEU A 197 -9.81 -38.85 7.99
N ASP A 198 -8.78 -39.26 8.73
CA ASP A 198 -8.71 -40.58 9.40
C ASP A 198 -9.08 -41.76 8.48
N GLY A 199 -8.63 -41.70 7.22
CA GLY A 199 -8.92 -42.71 6.19
C GLY A 199 -10.29 -42.58 5.51
N SER A 200 -11.20 -41.73 6.01
CA SER A 200 -12.39 -41.32 5.25
C SER A 200 -12.02 -40.27 4.18
N THR A 201 -12.83 -40.14 3.13
CA THR A 201 -12.58 -39.16 2.06
C THR A 201 -13.77 -38.22 1.89
N LYS A 202 -13.49 -36.93 1.71
CA LYS A 202 -14.43 -35.88 1.33
C LYS A 202 -13.97 -35.28 0.00
N LYS A 203 -14.91 -35.05 -0.91
CA LYS A 203 -14.66 -34.38 -2.18
C LYS A 203 -14.80 -32.88 -2.00
N ILE A 204 -13.80 -32.13 -2.43
CA ILE A 204 -13.73 -30.68 -2.34
C ILE A 204 -13.71 -30.13 -3.76
N PRO A 205 -14.80 -29.50 -4.24
CA PRO A 205 -14.80 -28.83 -5.53
C PRO A 205 -13.71 -27.76 -5.57
N ALA A 206 -13.02 -27.65 -6.71
CA ALA A 206 -12.01 -26.63 -6.94
C ALA A 206 -12.34 -25.88 -8.24
N THR A 207 -12.28 -24.56 -8.22
CA THR A 207 -12.52 -23.69 -9.37
C THR A 207 -11.50 -22.56 -9.40
N VAL A 208 -10.84 -22.37 -10.55
CA VAL A 208 -9.90 -21.27 -10.79
C VAL A 208 -10.39 -20.49 -12.00
N GLN A 209 -10.63 -19.20 -11.82
CA GLN A 209 -10.96 -18.27 -12.88
C GLN A 209 -9.71 -17.46 -13.26
N VAL A 210 -9.21 -17.67 -14.48
CA VAL A 210 -8.10 -16.91 -15.04
C VAL A 210 -8.66 -15.83 -15.96
N TRP A 211 -8.48 -14.55 -15.61
CA TRP A 211 -8.84 -13.41 -16.45
C TRP A 211 -7.84 -13.21 -17.58
N ASP A 212 -8.28 -12.63 -18.70
CA ASP A 212 -7.41 -12.22 -19.81
C ASP A 212 -6.70 -10.89 -19.50
N ILE A 213 -6.01 -10.87 -18.37
CA ILE A 213 -5.29 -9.73 -17.81
C ILE A 213 -3.88 -10.23 -17.53
N GLU A 214 -2.88 -9.41 -17.84
CA GLU A 214 -1.48 -9.75 -17.63
C GLU A 214 -0.69 -8.47 -17.37
N TYR A 215 0.17 -8.51 -16.35
CA TYR A 215 1.22 -7.51 -16.20
C TYR A 215 2.41 -7.90 -17.08
N GLU A 216 2.70 -7.09 -18.09
CA GLU A 216 3.78 -7.33 -19.04
C GLU A 216 5.11 -6.72 -18.58
N GLY A 217 6.19 -7.48 -18.70
CA GLY A 217 7.54 -7.03 -18.39
C GLY A 217 7.88 -6.98 -16.89
N ARG A 218 8.95 -6.24 -16.59
CA ARG A 218 9.49 -6.08 -15.24
C ARG A 218 8.62 -5.13 -14.42
N ARG A 219 8.44 -5.46 -13.14
CA ARG A 219 7.63 -4.66 -12.20
C ARG A 219 8.31 -3.32 -11.94
N SER A 220 7.51 -2.26 -11.72
CA SER A 220 8.04 -0.94 -11.37
C SER A 220 8.14 -0.70 -9.86
N PHE A 221 7.33 -1.39 -9.06
CA PHE A 221 7.34 -1.23 -7.60
C PHE A 221 8.60 -1.88 -7.00
N GLN A 222 9.44 -1.07 -6.34
CA GLN A 222 10.70 -1.52 -5.77
C GLN A 222 10.56 -1.98 -4.32
N SER A 223 11.53 -2.74 -3.82
CA SER A 223 11.56 -3.07 -2.40
C SER A 223 12.97 -3.27 -1.86
N CYS A 224 13.11 -3.07 -0.55
CA CYS A 224 14.31 -3.33 0.23
C CYS A 224 13.95 -4.13 1.48
N PHE A 225 13.95 -5.46 1.36
CA PHE A 225 13.73 -6.34 2.51
C PHE A 225 15.07 -6.89 2.98
N LEU A 226 15.52 -6.49 4.16
CA LEU A 226 16.85 -6.87 4.63
C LEU A 226 16.88 -8.34 5.02
N ILE A 227 17.91 -9.05 4.57
CA ILE A 227 18.19 -10.42 4.95
C ILE A 227 19.60 -10.52 5.52
N TYR A 228 19.73 -11.10 6.70
CA TYR A 228 21.01 -11.17 7.40
C TYR A 228 21.60 -12.56 7.33
N ARG A 229 22.82 -12.67 6.81
CA ARG A 229 23.56 -13.94 6.80
C ARG A 229 23.83 -14.47 8.20
N THR A 230 23.98 -13.59 9.19
CA THR A 230 24.18 -13.97 10.60
C THR A 230 22.98 -14.70 11.19
N TYR A 231 21.74 -14.34 10.81
CA TYR A 231 20.55 -15.00 11.31
C TYR A 231 20.32 -16.38 10.67
N LEU A 232 20.78 -16.57 9.42
CA LEU A 232 20.80 -17.91 8.79
C LEU A 232 21.61 -18.90 9.63
N ALA A 233 22.79 -18.49 10.10
CA ALA A 233 23.65 -19.36 10.91
C ALA A 233 22.96 -19.92 12.16
N GLN A 234 21.99 -19.19 12.71
CA GLN A 234 21.25 -19.58 13.92
C GLN A 234 20.01 -20.41 13.60
N GLY A 235 19.21 -20.00 12.61
CA GLY A 235 17.99 -20.71 12.22
C GLY A 235 18.25 -21.99 11.42
N GLU A 236 19.25 -21.97 10.55
CA GLU A 236 19.57 -23.03 9.58
C GLU A 236 20.80 -23.86 9.98
N TYR A 237 21.49 -23.48 11.06
CA TYR A 237 22.77 -24.07 11.50
C TYR A 237 23.88 -23.98 10.42
N GLY A 238 23.77 -23.00 9.53
CA GLY A 238 24.67 -22.76 8.40
C GLY A 238 24.36 -21.43 7.71
N ALA A 239 25.29 -20.94 6.88
CA ALA A 239 25.17 -19.65 6.21
C ALA A 239 25.90 -19.63 4.85
N THR A 240 25.79 -20.72 4.10
CA THR A 240 26.47 -20.87 2.80
C THR A 240 25.81 -19.99 1.72
N ASP A 241 26.50 -19.79 0.60
CA ASP A 241 25.95 -19.02 -0.51
C ASP A 241 24.73 -19.72 -1.14
N GLU A 242 24.74 -21.04 -1.22
CA GLU A 242 23.59 -21.81 -1.72
C GLU A 242 22.35 -21.61 -0.85
N LEU A 243 22.53 -21.52 0.47
CA LEU A 243 21.43 -21.24 1.39
C LEU A 243 20.93 -19.80 1.25
N MET A 244 21.84 -18.83 1.12
CA MET A 244 21.46 -17.44 0.84
C MET A 244 20.67 -17.37 -0.47
N ASP A 245 21.13 -18.07 -1.51
CA ASP A 245 20.45 -18.11 -2.80
C ASP A 245 19.04 -18.70 -2.72
N ALA A 246 18.84 -19.72 -1.88
CA ALA A 246 17.52 -20.32 -1.67
C ALA A 246 16.54 -19.32 -1.01
N TYR A 247 17.02 -18.51 -0.05
CA TYR A 247 16.23 -17.44 0.55
C TYR A 247 15.96 -16.30 -0.44
N MET A 248 16.97 -15.90 -1.21
CA MET A 248 16.86 -14.92 -2.28
C MET A 248 15.78 -15.30 -3.29
N GLN A 249 15.81 -16.54 -3.78
CA GLN A 249 14.81 -17.07 -4.70
C GLN A 249 13.43 -17.09 -4.07
N LYS A 250 13.32 -17.54 -2.81
CA LYS A 250 12.05 -17.53 -2.08
C LYS A 250 11.46 -16.12 -2.00
N LEU A 251 12.26 -15.10 -1.69
CA LEU A 251 11.77 -13.72 -1.64
C LEU A 251 11.31 -13.21 -3.02
N LEU A 252 12.02 -13.55 -4.09
CA LEU A 252 11.62 -13.20 -5.46
C LEU A 252 10.34 -13.90 -5.92
N GLU A 253 10.05 -15.11 -5.42
CA GLU A 253 8.75 -15.78 -5.62
C GLU A 253 7.60 -14.99 -4.97
N TYR A 254 7.85 -14.37 -3.81
CA TYR A 254 6.93 -13.43 -3.16
C TYR A 254 7.06 -11.99 -3.68
N LYS A 255 7.72 -11.81 -4.82
CA LYS A 255 7.90 -10.52 -5.50
C LYS A 255 8.59 -9.45 -4.64
N ILE A 256 9.49 -9.91 -3.75
CA ILE A 256 10.30 -9.09 -2.86
C ILE A 256 11.75 -9.09 -3.33
N ASN A 257 12.30 -7.89 -3.49
CA ASN A 257 13.71 -7.65 -3.69
C ASN A 257 14.40 -7.41 -2.34
N PRO A 258 15.43 -8.20 -2.01
CA PRO A 258 16.08 -8.10 -0.72
C PRO A 258 17.41 -7.34 -0.77
N TYR A 259 17.81 -6.85 0.40
CA TYR A 259 19.16 -6.36 0.66
C TYR A 259 19.92 -7.37 1.53
N CYS A 260 20.88 -8.08 0.92
CA CYS A 260 21.71 -9.08 1.60
C CYS A 260 22.80 -8.43 2.46
N ILE A 261 22.66 -8.57 3.78
CA ILE A 261 23.64 -8.14 4.79
C ILE A 261 24.59 -9.30 5.11
N GLN A 262 25.85 -9.22 4.67
CA GLN A 262 26.84 -10.30 4.84
C GLN A 262 27.38 -10.37 6.28
N SER A 263 27.56 -9.22 6.93
CA SER A 263 27.81 -9.05 8.37
C SER A 263 27.25 -7.70 8.82
N LYS A 264 27.09 -7.46 10.12
CA LYS A 264 26.46 -6.23 10.66
C LYS A 264 26.98 -4.91 10.04
N ASP A 265 28.19 -4.91 9.47
CA ASP A 265 28.84 -3.74 8.89
C ASP A 265 29.42 -3.93 7.46
N LYS A 266 29.09 -5.02 6.72
CA LYS A 266 29.66 -5.26 5.37
C LYS A 266 28.66 -5.86 4.37
N GLY A 267 28.66 -5.28 3.16
CA GLY A 267 28.09 -5.85 1.94
C GLY A 267 28.96 -6.95 1.32
N TYR A 268 28.75 -7.24 0.02
CA TYR A 268 29.49 -8.27 -0.74
C TYR A 268 31.02 -8.15 -0.62
N ASP A 269 31.72 -9.27 -0.77
CA ASP A 269 33.17 -9.33 -0.57
C ASP A 269 33.98 -8.44 -1.53
N ASN A 270 33.44 -8.18 -2.73
CA ASN A 270 33.99 -7.26 -3.74
C ASN A 270 32.95 -6.95 -4.84
N GLU A 271 33.30 -6.01 -5.72
CA GLU A 271 32.51 -5.55 -6.85
C GLU A 271 32.21 -6.63 -7.91
N ASP A 272 33.11 -7.57 -8.19
CA ASP A 272 32.88 -8.65 -9.17
C ASP A 272 31.82 -9.64 -8.67
N ASN A 273 31.84 -9.98 -7.39
CA ASN A 273 30.82 -10.84 -6.77
C ASN A 273 29.45 -10.13 -6.75
N PHE A 274 29.43 -8.81 -6.56
CA PHE A 274 28.20 -8.01 -6.66
C PHE A 274 27.63 -8.02 -8.08
N ALA A 275 28.46 -7.82 -9.11
CA ALA A 275 28.05 -7.91 -10.50
C ALA A 275 27.48 -9.29 -10.84
N ALA A 276 28.19 -10.37 -10.46
CA ALA A 276 27.72 -11.74 -10.68
C ALA A 276 26.38 -12.03 -9.99
N TYR A 277 26.17 -11.47 -8.80
CA TYR A 277 24.89 -11.55 -8.10
C TYR A 277 23.78 -10.84 -8.88
N VAL A 278 24.01 -9.59 -9.34
CA VAL A 278 23.04 -8.83 -10.11
C VAL A 278 22.68 -9.55 -11.41
N GLU A 279 23.67 -9.97 -12.20
CA GLU A 279 23.47 -10.67 -13.47
C GLU A 279 22.69 -11.99 -13.27
N ARG A 280 22.95 -12.71 -12.17
CA ARG A 280 22.29 -13.98 -11.87
C ARG A 280 20.77 -13.85 -11.69
N TYR A 281 20.31 -12.76 -11.07
CA TYR A 281 18.89 -12.59 -10.75
C TYR A 281 18.14 -11.71 -11.76
N PHE A 282 18.85 -10.95 -12.59
CA PHE A 282 18.23 -9.97 -13.50
C PHE A 282 17.28 -10.60 -14.52
N GLU A 283 17.45 -11.87 -14.91
CA GLU A 283 16.50 -12.55 -15.80
C GLU A 283 15.12 -12.79 -15.16
N ASN A 284 15.03 -12.77 -13.82
CA ASN A 284 13.75 -12.83 -13.12
C ASN A 284 13.09 -11.44 -13.19
N GLU A 285 11.91 -11.34 -13.80
CA GLU A 285 11.15 -10.09 -13.96
C GLU A 285 10.65 -9.48 -12.64
N ASN A 286 10.70 -10.23 -11.53
CA ASN A 286 10.46 -9.70 -10.19
C ASN A 286 11.70 -9.00 -9.60
N PHE A 287 12.89 -9.17 -10.18
CA PHE A 287 14.12 -8.52 -9.70
C PHE A 287 14.26 -7.10 -10.28
N ASN A 288 13.95 -6.06 -9.51
CA ASN A 288 13.88 -4.68 -10.00
C ASN A 288 14.48 -3.65 -9.03
N SER A 289 15.17 -4.11 -8.00
CA SER A 289 15.78 -3.23 -6.99
C SER A 289 17.21 -3.69 -6.72
N ILE A 290 18.19 -2.89 -7.13
CA ILE A 290 19.62 -3.16 -6.98
C ILE A 290 20.18 -2.22 -5.92
N VAL A 291 20.35 -2.72 -4.71
CA VAL A 291 21.00 -1.94 -3.64
C VAL A 291 22.51 -1.87 -3.87
N ILE A 292 23.06 -0.67 -3.97
CA ILE A 292 24.51 -0.44 -3.94
C ILE A 292 24.98 -0.69 -2.50
N PRO A 293 25.80 -1.73 -2.25
CA PRO A 293 25.99 -2.30 -0.92
C PRO A 293 27.11 -1.59 -0.14
N ALA A 294 27.00 -0.27 0.04
CA ALA A 294 27.99 0.57 0.72
C ALA A 294 27.42 1.21 1.99
N TYR A 295 28.12 1.01 3.12
CA TYR A 295 27.80 1.70 4.38
C TYR A 295 28.47 3.08 4.39
N LEU A 296 27.69 4.16 4.28
CA LEU A 296 28.21 5.52 4.39
C LEU A 296 28.24 5.94 5.86
N ALA A 297 29.42 6.00 6.50
CA ALA A 297 29.50 6.28 7.94
C ALA A 297 29.01 7.70 8.29
N ALA A 298 28.25 7.85 9.38
CA ALA A 298 27.84 9.16 9.90
C ALA A 298 28.88 9.72 10.90
N PRO A 299 29.36 10.97 10.76
CA PRO A 299 29.03 11.91 9.70
C PRO A 299 29.74 11.59 8.38
N PHE A 300 29.04 11.72 7.25
CA PHE A 300 29.51 11.27 5.94
C PHE A 300 30.06 12.43 5.11
N ARG A 301 31.18 12.24 4.41
CA ARG A 301 31.70 13.16 3.39
C ARG A 301 32.00 12.39 2.10
N HIS A 302 31.79 13.02 0.94
CA HIS A 302 32.06 12.43 -0.39
C HIS A 302 33.54 12.03 -0.62
N THR A 303 34.45 12.51 0.23
CA THR A 303 35.88 12.18 0.22
C THR A 303 36.25 11.01 1.13
N ASP A 304 35.30 10.43 1.86
CA ASP A 304 35.56 9.35 2.79
C ASP A 304 35.80 8.02 2.07
N ALA A 305 36.51 7.10 2.73
CA ALA A 305 36.79 5.77 2.16
C ALA A 305 35.50 4.97 1.87
N THR A 306 34.41 5.25 2.58
CA THR A 306 33.10 4.62 2.33
C THR A 306 32.47 5.11 1.01
N ALA A 307 32.77 6.35 0.59
CA ALA A 307 32.39 6.87 -0.73
C ALA A 307 33.13 6.12 -1.85
N ASP A 308 34.43 5.85 -1.67
CA ASP A 308 35.22 5.06 -2.61
C ASP A 308 34.64 3.65 -2.82
N TRP A 309 34.04 3.07 -1.77
CA TRP A 309 33.38 1.78 -1.88
C TRP A 309 32.09 1.86 -2.70
N ALA A 310 31.24 2.86 -2.46
CA ALA A 310 30.04 3.09 -3.26
C ALA A 310 30.38 3.30 -4.75
N ILE A 311 31.37 4.16 -5.03
CA ILE A 311 31.81 4.46 -6.40
C ILE A 311 32.32 3.22 -7.13
N ARG A 312 33.04 2.31 -6.44
CA ARG A 312 33.49 1.05 -7.05
C ARG A 312 32.33 0.15 -7.49
N TYR A 313 31.27 0.06 -6.68
CA TYR A 313 30.08 -0.71 -7.06
C TYR A 313 29.32 -0.05 -8.21
N ILE A 314 29.16 1.28 -8.20
CA ILE A 314 28.55 2.04 -9.31
C ILE A 314 29.31 1.80 -10.61
N LYS A 315 30.63 2.02 -10.59
CA LYS A 315 31.51 1.80 -11.75
C LYS A 315 31.39 0.38 -12.29
N LYS A 316 31.29 -0.61 -11.41
CA LYS A 316 31.11 -2.01 -11.82
C LYS A 316 29.75 -2.26 -12.48
N LEU A 317 28.66 -1.66 -11.99
CA LEU A 317 27.35 -1.75 -12.66
C LEU A 317 27.38 -1.09 -14.04
N VAL A 318 28.00 0.08 -14.16
CA VAL A 318 28.18 0.78 -15.43
C VAL A 318 28.93 -0.10 -16.44
N GLU A 319 30.01 -0.76 -16.01
CA GLU A 319 30.83 -1.64 -16.86
C GLU A 319 29.99 -2.74 -17.54
N ILE A 320 28.98 -3.28 -16.85
CA ILE A 320 28.17 -4.41 -17.35
C ILE A 320 26.88 -3.97 -18.05
N CYS A 321 26.56 -2.67 -18.08
CA CYS A 321 25.31 -2.17 -18.69
C CYS A 321 25.29 -2.37 -20.21
N THR A 322 24.12 -2.76 -20.73
CA THR A 322 23.80 -2.76 -22.16
C THR A 322 22.44 -2.09 -22.40
N PRO A 323 22.07 -1.71 -23.64
CA PRO A 323 20.75 -1.15 -23.93
C PRO A 323 19.59 -2.04 -23.47
N GLU A 324 19.77 -3.36 -23.50
CA GLU A 324 18.78 -4.35 -23.06
C GLU A 324 18.81 -4.58 -21.54
N LYS A 325 19.94 -4.26 -20.88
CA LYS A 325 20.18 -4.49 -19.46
C LYS A 325 20.88 -3.29 -18.83
N ASN A 326 20.14 -2.21 -18.67
CA ASN A 326 20.62 -1.02 -17.97
C ASN A 326 20.44 -1.20 -16.46
N TYR A 327 21.39 -1.87 -15.81
CA TYR A 327 21.29 -2.16 -14.37
C TYR A 327 21.24 -0.90 -13.51
N MET A 328 21.84 0.21 -13.98
CA MET A 328 21.83 1.48 -13.26
C MET A 328 20.43 2.09 -13.10
N GLU A 329 19.48 1.74 -13.98
CA GLU A 329 18.06 2.16 -13.86
C GLU A 329 17.39 1.63 -12.58
N TYR A 330 17.88 0.50 -12.04
CA TYR A 330 17.30 -0.15 -10.86
C TYR A 330 18.15 0.07 -9.60
N ALA A 331 19.23 0.86 -9.71
CA ALA A 331 20.19 1.03 -8.64
C ALA A 331 19.72 2.08 -7.63
N TYR A 332 19.80 1.76 -6.33
CA TYR A 332 19.53 2.70 -5.24
C TYR A 332 20.49 2.47 -4.07
N MET A 333 20.48 3.37 -3.09
CA MET A 333 21.21 3.22 -1.84
C MET A 333 20.30 3.42 -0.63
N TYR A 334 20.27 2.44 0.27
CA TYR A 334 19.72 2.63 1.61
C TYR A 334 20.83 3.09 2.56
N ILE A 335 20.73 4.33 3.06
CA ILE A 335 21.77 4.93 3.90
C ILE A 335 21.47 4.70 5.39
N SER A 336 21.61 3.46 5.82
CA SER A 336 21.23 3.00 7.18
C SER A 336 21.95 3.70 8.35
N SER A 337 23.03 4.43 8.12
CA SER A 337 23.70 5.23 9.15
C SER A 337 22.91 6.48 9.57
N TYR A 338 21.95 6.91 8.75
CA TYR A 338 20.99 7.99 9.05
C TYR A 338 19.58 7.46 9.31
N ASP A 339 19.45 6.16 9.59
CA ASP A 339 18.17 5.52 9.89
C ASP A 339 17.46 6.28 11.01
N GLU A 340 16.21 6.68 10.75
CA GLU A 340 15.34 7.40 11.70
C GLU A 340 16.01 8.65 12.32
N ALA A 341 16.78 9.40 11.51
CA ALA A 341 17.47 10.60 11.99
C ALA A 341 16.53 11.64 12.65
N ASP A 342 15.23 11.63 12.35
CA ASP A 342 14.22 12.49 12.96
C ASP A 342 14.05 12.27 14.48
N VAL A 343 14.30 11.07 14.98
CA VAL A 343 14.25 10.74 16.42
C VAL A 343 15.64 10.69 17.07
N HIS A 344 16.71 10.85 16.27
CA HIS A 344 18.09 10.86 16.73
C HIS A 344 18.73 12.25 16.62
N SER A 345 18.69 13.01 17.71
CA SER A 345 19.13 14.42 17.75
C SER A 345 20.57 14.69 17.27
N HIS A 346 21.45 13.69 17.28
CA HIS A 346 22.85 13.82 16.85
C HIS A 346 23.04 13.62 15.34
N LEU A 347 22.02 13.13 14.63
CA LEU A 347 22.04 12.86 13.18
C LEU A 347 21.35 13.97 12.37
N LYS A 348 20.45 14.76 12.98
CA LYS A 348 19.60 15.74 12.27
C LYS A 348 20.36 16.71 11.37
N ASP A 349 21.30 17.46 11.97
CA ASP A 349 22.03 18.50 11.25
C ASP A 349 22.94 17.91 10.17
N ASP A 350 23.46 16.70 10.39
CA ASP A 350 24.34 16.04 9.43
C ASP A 350 23.56 15.39 8.29
N ALA A 351 22.35 14.85 8.55
CA ALA A 351 21.44 14.38 7.50
C ALA A 351 21.14 15.50 6.49
N ILE A 352 20.88 16.73 6.96
CA ILE A 352 20.71 17.90 6.08
C ILE A 352 21.99 18.15 5.25
N GLN A 353 23.19 18.10 5.85
CA GLN A 353 24.43 18.32 5.08
C GLN A 353 24.65 17.26 4.00
N VAL A 354 24.21 16.03 4.25
CA VAL A 354 24.39 14.91 3.33
C VAL A 354 23.39 14.93 2.18
N PHE A 355 22.11 15.11 2.48
CA PHE A 355 21.02 14.87 1.54
C PHE A 355 20.46 16.13 0.88
N LYS A 356 20.82 17.35 1.32
CA LYS A 356 20.40 18.57 0.62
C LYS A 356 20.92 18.64 -0.81
N GLU A 357 20.30 19.46 -1.65
CA GLU A 357 20.83 19.82 -2.97
C GLU A 357 22.27 20.39 -2.83
N GLY A 358 23.20 19.83 -3.62
CA GLY A 358 24.64 20.10 -3.54
C GLY A 358 25.32 19.55 -2.28
N GLY A 359 24.66 18.65 -1.55
CA GLY A 359 25.15 17.99 -0.35
C GLY A 359 26.16 16.87 -0.63
N GLU A 360 26.65 16.25 0.44
CA GLU A 360 27.71 15.23 0.37
C GLU A 360 27.31 13.99 -0.44
N TYR A 361 26.03 13.61 -0.47
CA TYR A 361 25.56 12.50 -1.29
C TYR A 361 25.62 12.82 -2.79
N GLN A 362 25.10 13.98 -3.21
CA GLN A 362 25.17 14.41 -4.61
C GLN A 362 26.62 14.59 -5.08
N LEU A 363 27.48 15.19 -4.25
CA LEU A 363 28.92 15.33 -4.57
C LEU A 363 29.61 13.97 -4.74
N MET A 364 29.17 12.93 -4.03
CA MET A 364 29.65 11.57 -4.24
C MET A 364 29.20 11.03 -5.61
N LEU A 365 27.96 11.25 -6.02
CA LEU A 365 27.46 10.81 -7.34
C LEU A 365 28.13 11.56 -8.49
N GLU A 366 28.35 12.87 -8.37
CA GLU A 366 29.13 13.66 -9.33
C GLU A 366 30.56 13.15 -9.46
N ARG A 367 31.17 12.78 -8.33
CA ARG A 367 32.49 12.13 -8.32
C ARG A 367 32.43 10.75 -8.99
N ALA A 368 31.39 9.96 -8.72
CA ALA A 368 31.18 8.65 -9.34
C ALA A 368 31.12 8.77 -10.87
N LEU A 369 30.36 9.74 -11.39
CA LEU A 369 30.26 10.02 -12.82
C LEU A 369 31.64 10.30 -13.45
N VAL A 370 32.45 11.15 -12.82
CA VAL A 370 33.81 11.46 -13.30
C VAL A 370 34.71 10.22 -13.27
N GLU A 371 34.62 9.39 -12.23
CA GLU A 371 35.43 8.17 -12.10
C GLU A 371 34.99 7.02 -13.04
N CYS A 372 33.78 7.09 -13.60
CA CYS A 372 33.24 6.17 -14.59
C CYS A 372 33.55 6.55 -16.05
N ASP A 373 34.27 7.64 -16.32
CA ASP A 373 34.50 8.17 -17.68
C ASP A 373 35.06 7.11 -18.65
N ALA A 374 35.96 6.25 -18.18
CA ALA A 374 36.53 5.19 -19.00
C ALA A 374 35.50 4.11 -19.39
N GLU A 375 34.63 3.71 -18.45
CA GLU A 375 33.56 2.76 -18.72
C GLU A 375 32.49 3.36 -19.63
N LEU A 376 32.13 4.63 -19.41
CA LEU A 376 31.18 5.37 -20.24
C LEU A 376 31.68 5.56 -21.68
N ASP A 377 32.98 5.81 -21.89
CA ASP A 377 33.61 5.85 -23.21
C ASP A 377 33.50 4.49 -23.94
N VAL A 378 33.61 3.38 -23.20
CA VAL A 378 33.40 2.03 -23.75
C VAL A 378 31.94 1.85 -24.14
N LEU A 379 30.98 2.23 -23.29
CA LEU A 379 29.55 2.14 -23.60
C LEU A 379 29.18 3.00 -24.81
N GLU A 380 29.70 4.23 -24.94
CA GLU A 380 29.47 5.07 -26.11
C GLU A 380 30.05 4.44 -27.38
N THR A 381 31.25 3.86 -27.28
CA THR A 381 31.88 3.18 -28.43
C THR A 381 31.06 1.98 -28.90
N LEU A 382 30.46 1.23 -27.97
CA LEU A 382 29.68 0.02 -28.26
C LEU A 382 28.23 0.31 -28.67
N TYR A 383 27.57 1.26 -28.00
CA TYR A 383 26.12 1.44 -28.03
C TYR A 383 25.68 2.86 -28.42
N GLY A 384 26.62 3.80 -28.53
CA GLY A 384 26.38 5.18 -28.96
C GLY A 384 26.13 6.17 -27.82
N LYS A 385 26.15 7.45 -28.20
CA LYS A 385 26.10 8.60 -27.28
C LYS A 385 24.82 8.68 -26.46
N GLU A 386 23.67 8.34 -27.06
CA GLU A 386 22.38 8.37 -26.36
C GLU A 386 22.34 7.39 -25.19
N PHE A 387 22.89 6.19 -25.36
CA PHE A 387 22.97 5.21 -24.27
C PHE A 387 23.93 5.64 -23.18
N ARG A 388 25.10 6.21 -23.55
CA ARG A 388 26.01 6.84 -22.58
C ARG A 388 25.28 7.90 -21.75
N GLU A 389 24.62 8.86 -22.40
CA GLU A 389 23.89 9.95 -21.74
C GLU A 389 22.81 9.40 -20.78
N ASN A 390 22.11 8.34 -21.17
CA ASN A 390 21.14 7.67 -20.29
C ASN A 390 21.81 7.11 -19.03
N VAL A 391 22.92 6.37 -19.17
CA VAL A 391 23.65 5.82 -18.01
C VAL A 391 24.26 6.93 -17.15
N GLU A 392 24.74 8.03 -17.73
CA GLU A 392 25.21 9.21 -16.99
C GLU A 392 24.10 9.80 -16.10
N GLN A 393 22.88 9.91 -16.62
CA GLN A 393 21.73 10.35 -15.81
C GLN A 393 21.40 9.36 -14.70
N ASN A 394 21.45 8.06 -14.96
CA ASN A 394 21.19 7.05 -13.93
C ASN A 394 22.25 7.08 -12.81
N ILE A 395 23.52 7.39 -13.11
CA ILE A 395 24.56 7.58 -12.08
C ILE A 395 24.24 8.79 -11.19
N LEU A 396 23.86 9.92 -11.79
CA LEU A 396 23.58 11.16 -11.07
C LEU A 396 22.28 11.09 -10.25
N ASN A 397 21.36 10.22 -10.65
CA ASN A 397 20.03 10.08 -10.05
C ASN A 397 19.87 8.81 -9.22
N VAL A 398 20.97 8.15 -8.80
CA VAL A 398 20.89 7.00 -7.88
C VAL A 398 20.13 7.44 -6.62
N PRO A 399 18.98 6.83 -6.31
CA PRO A 399 18.17 7.27 -5.17
C PRO A 399 18.82 6.99 -3.83
N ALA A 400 18.81 7.98 -2.94
CA ALA A 400 19.10 7.80 -1.52
C ALA A 400 17.80 7.58 -0.73
N VAL A 401 17.54 6.34 -0.32
CA VAL A 401 16.39 6.00 0.53
C VAL A 401 16.68 6.43 1.98
N PHE A 402 15.83 7.32 2.50
CA PHE A 402 15.95 7.95 3.82
C PHE A 402 14.73 7.63 4.69
N THR A 403 14.93 6.86 5.76
CA THR A 403 13.87 6.43 6.69
C THR A 403 13.61 7.47 7.77
N ASN A 404 12.33 7.68 8.09
CA ASN A 404 11.93 8.57 9.18
C ASN A 404 10.66 8.09 9.90
N VAL A 405 10.62 8.24 11.22
CA VAL A 405 9.49 7.78 12.04
C VAL A 405 8.30 8.71 11.91
N ASN A 406 8.55 10.02 11.99
CA ASN A 406 7.53 11.05 11.98
C ASN A 406 7.70 11.97 10.77
N PHE A 407 6.62 12.65 10.38
CA PHE A 407 6.72 13.77 9.45
C PHE A 407 7.55 14.90 10.07
N VAL A 408 8.57 15.35 9.35
CA VAL A 408 9.41 16.51 9.72
C VAL A 408 9.39 17.49 8.57
N GLU A 409 8.71 18.61 8.77
CA GLU A 409 8.50 19.64 7.75
C GLU A 409 9.81 20.15 7.13
N ASN A 410 10.76 20.60 7.97
CA ASN A 410 12.07 21.05 7.51
C ASN A 410 12.83 20.03 6.67
N TYR A 411 12.60 18.73 6.87
CA TYR A 411 13.31 17.75 6.05
C TYR A 411 12.80 17.75 4.61
N VAL A 412 11.48 17.82 4.42
CA VAL A 412 10.89 17.88 3.08
C VAL A 412 11.32 19.14 2.34
N ASP A 413 11.56 20.24 3.06
CA ASP A 413 12.01 21.50 2.46
C ASP A 413 13.52 21.53 2.15
N GLU A 414 14.33 20.69 2.81
CA GLU A 414 15.80 20.78 2.77
C GLU A 414 16.50 19.56 2.15
N LEU A 415 15.89 18.37 2.11
CA LEU A 415 16.52 17.14 1.63
C LEU A 415 16.04 16.76 0.23
N SER A 416 16.99 16.43 -0.63
CA SER A 416 16.80 15.85 -1.96
C SER A 416 17.02 14.33 -1.91
N SER A 417 16.22 13.64 -1.10
CA SER A 417 16.30 12.18 -0.89
C SER A 417 14.95 11.51 -1.12
N VAL A 418 14.95 10.21 -1.41
CA VAL A 418 13.72 9.41 -1.45
C VAL A 418 13.26 9.14 -0.02
N PHE A 419 12.23 9.86 0.40
CA PHE A 419 11.64 9.67 1.71
C PHE A 419 10.99 8.28 1.84
N CYS A 420 11.21 7.67 3.00
CA CYS A 420 10.64 6.40 3.40
C CYS A 420 10.08 6.53 4.83
N PRO A 421 8.95 7.24 5.02
CA PRO A 421 8.33 7.37 6.34
C PRO A 421 7.61 6.09 6.77
N GLN A 422 7.35 5.95 8.07
CA GLN A 422 6.44 4.90 8.57
C GLN A 422 5.06 5.02 7.91
N PHE A 423 4.44 3.87 7.62
CA PHE A 423 3.20 3.78 6.84
C PHE A 423 2.04 4.64 7.40
N ASN A 424 1.93 4.81 8.72
CA ASN A 424 0.90 5.64 9.33
C ASN A 424 1.01 7.13 9.02
N VAL A 425 2.19 7.62 8.61
CA VAL A 425 2.39 9.02 8.19
C VAL A 425 1.57 9.35 6.93
N LEU A 426 1.30 8.35 6.09
CA LEU A 426 0.40 8.47 4.92
C LEU A 426 -1.03 8.84 5.33
N GLY A 427 -1.39 8.67 6.61
CA GLY A 427 -2.68 9.06 7.17
C GLY A 427 -2.90 10.58 7.30
N SER A 428 -1.83 11.38 7.16
CA SER A 428 -1.89 12.85 7.18
C SER A 428 -1.89 13.39 5.75
N ASP A 429 -3.03 13.93 5.30
CA ASP A 429 -3.18 14.44 3.93
C ASP A 429 -2.13 15.50 3.58
N ILE A 430 -1.80 16.40 4.51
CA ILE A 430 -0.82 17.47 4.28
C ILE A 430 0.60 16.90 4.20
N ALA A 431 0.97 16.00 5.11
CA ALA A 431 2.30 15.37 5.11
C ALA A 431 2.53 14.57 3.83
N LEU A 432 1.55 13.76 3.44
CA LEU A 432 1.59 12.99 2.19
C LEU A 432 1.72 13.91 0.97
N GLN A 433 0.91 14.98 0.88
CA GLN A 433 0.97 15.91 -0.24
C GLN A 433 2.33 16.63 -0.32
N LYS A 434 2.95 16.93 0.82
CA LYS A 434 4.30 17.50 0.86
C LYS A 434 5.36 16.51 0.35
N TYR A 435 5.32 15.25 0.81
CA TYR A 435 6.20 14.22 0.28
C TYR A 435 6.01 14.00 -1.22
N GLN A 436 4.78 13.95 -1.72
CA GLN A 436 4.51 13.80 -3.15
C GLN A 436 5.03 14.99 -3.96
N ALA A 437 4.85 16.22 -3.46
CA ALA A 437 5.35 17.42 -4.14
C ALA A 437 6.88 17.45 -4.20
N GLN A 438 7.54 17.07 -3.11
CA GLN A 438 8.99 16.94 -3.04
C GLN A 438 9.49 15.82 -3.96
N ALA A 439 8.84 14.66 -3.96
CA ALA A 439 9.22 13.55 -4.82
C ALA A 439 9.10 13.93 -6.31
N GLU A 440 8.02 14.62 -6.69
CA GLU A 440 7.83 15.15 -8.06
C GLU A 440 8.91 16.17 -8.47
N GLU A 441 9.52 16.88 -7.51
CA GLU A 441 10.54 17.91 -7.76
C GLU A 441 11.97 17.36 -7.77
N ASP A 442 12.29 16.50 -6.80
CA ASP A 442 13.69 16.15 -6.46
C ASP A 442 14.07 14.70 -6.78
N THR A 443 13.09 13.78 -6.86
CA THR A 443 13.36 12.33 -6.94
C THR A 443 12.64 11.64 -8.10
N ASN A 444 12.26 12.39 -9.14
CA ASN A 444 11.52 11.87 -10.31
C ASN A 444 10.22 11.11 -9.94
N GLY A 445 9.61 11.48 -8.82
CA GLY A 445 8.38 10.86 -8.30
C GLY A 445 8.62 9.63 -7.42
N GLU A 446 9.85 9.32 -7.03
CA GLU A 446 10.13 8.22 -6.10
C GLU A 446 9.77 8.57 -4.65
N PHE A 447 8.90 7.75 -4.06
CA PHE A 447 8.44 7.89 -2.70
C PHE A 447 8.17 6.50 -2.11
N TRP A 448 8.84 6.19 -1.00
CA TRP A 448 8.81 4.88 -0.38
C TRP A 448 8.08 4.92 0.96
N THR A 449 7.83 3.76 1.57
CA THR A 449 7.37 3.66 2.96
C THR A 449 7.92 2.40 3.63
N TYR A 450 7.76 2.29 4.95
CA TYR A 450 8.16 1.11 5.70
C TYR A 450 7.22 0.81 6.87
N THR A 451 7.30 -0.43 7.35
CA THR A 451 6.80 -0.87 8.65
C THR A 451 7.94 -1.56 9.42
N CYS A 452 7.79 -1.66 10.73
CA CYS A 452 8.70 -2.36 11.64
C CYS A 452 7.92 -2.76 12.91
N CYS A 453 8.47 -2.46 14.09
CA CYS A 453 7.76 -2.43 15.35
C CYS A 453 6.58 -1.43 15.36
N GLY A 454 6.59 -0.44 14.48
CA GLY A 454 5.48 0.46 14.19
C GLY A 454 5.28 0.66 12.69
N PRO A 455 4.11 1.18 12.26
CA PRO A 455 2.93 1.45 13.07
C PRO A 455 2.22 0.18 13.57
N ASN A 456 1.19 0.36 14.40
CA ASN A 456 0.35 -0.71 14.94
C ASN A 456 -1.04 -0.70 14.30
N ASN A 457 -1.89 -1.68 14.61
CA ASN A 457 -3.31 -1.65 14.23
C ASN A 457 -3.93 -0.29 14.62
N PRO A 458 -4.74 0.36 13.77
CA PRO A 458 -5.39 -0.17 12.56
C PRO A 458 -4.65 0.13 11.24
N TYR A 459 -3.36 0.43 11.28
CA TYR A 459 -2.53 0.59 10.07
C TYR A 459 -2.11 -0.79 9.52
N PRO A 460 -1.76 -0.91 8.23
CA PRO A 460 -1.09 -2.11 7.72
C PRO A 460 0.21 -2.41 8.48
N THR A 461 0.39 -3.66 8.89
CA THR A 461 1.59 -4.13 9.60
C THR A 461 1.99 -5.52 9.12
N PHE A 462 3.17 -5.97 9.56
CA PHE A 462 3.61 -7.36 9.47
C PHE A 462 3.53 -8.07 10.82
N HIS A 463 2.72 -7.61 11.78
CA HIS A 463 2.64 -8.28 13.08
C HIS A 463 1.83 -9.58 13.01
N VAL A 464 2.24 -10.59 13.75
CA VAL A 464 1.57 -11.91 13.80
C VAL A 464 0.18 -11.78 14.42
N ASP A 465 0.01 -10.88 15.39
CA ASP A 465 -1.24 -10.55 16.08
C ASP A 465 -2.03 -9.42 15.40
N ASP A 466 -1.81 -9.18 14.10
CA ASP A 466 -2.65 -8.29 13.28
C ASP A 466 -3.37 -9.05 12.16
N PHE A 467 -4.32 -8.40 11.48
CA PHE A 467 -5.01 -8.98 10.33
C PHE A 467 -4.12 -8.99 9.08
N ASN A 468 -4.12 -10.09 8.32
CA ASN A 468 -3.42 -10.08 7.02
C ASN A 468 -4.12 -9.17 5.99
N LEU A 469 -5.39 -8.83 6.22
CA LEU A 469 -6.15 -7.91 5.38
C LEU A 469 -5.46 -6.55 5.23
N GLY A 470 -4.87 -6.01 6.31
CA GLY A 470 -4.11 -4.77 6.24
C GLY A 470 -2.94 -4.85 5.27
N THR A 471 -2.20 -5.97 5.29
CA THR A 471 -1.10 -6.25 4.35
C THR A 471 -1.61 -6.37 2.91
N ARG A 472 -2.74 -7.07 2.66
CA ARG A 472 -3.33 -7.17 1.31
C ARG A 472 -3.79 -5.81 0.77
N VAL A 473 -4.43 -4.99 1.60
CA VAL A 473 -4.95 -3.67 1.19
C VAL A 473 -3.83 -2.64 0.98
N SER A 474 -2.62 -2.87 1.51
CA SER A 474 -1.52 -1.89 1.41
C SER A 474 -1.17 -1.54 -0.03
N GLY A 475 -1.22 -2.47 -0.98
CA GLY A 475 -0.88 -2.25 -2.39
C GLY A 475 -1.86 -1.30 -3.08
N TRP A 476 -3.12 -1.29 -2.65
CA TRP A 476 -4.11 -0.32 -3.11
C TRP A 476 -3.82 1.07 -2.53
N MET A 477 -3.42 1.16 -1.26
CA MET A 477 -3.01 2.41 -0.63
C MET A 477 -1.75 2.95 -1.29
N GLU A 478 -0.76 2.10 -1.53
CA GLU A 478 0.50 2.44 -2.17
C GLU A 478 0.26 3.00 -3.58
N LYS A 479 -0.59 2.34 -4.38
CA LYS A 479 -0.97 2.87 -5.70
C LYS A 479 -1.67 4.23 -5.61
N LYS A 480 -2.66 4.38 -4.73
CA LYS A 480 -3.38 5.65 -4.53
C LYS A 480 -2.46 6.78 -4.10
N TYR A 481 -1.49 6.48 -3.23
CA TYR A 481 -0.61 7.46 -2.63
C TYR A 481 0.70 7.65 -3.38
N LYS A 482 0.82 7.07 -4.58
CA LYS A 482 2.01 7.13 -5.42
C LYS A 482 3.27 6.64 -4.68
N VAL A 483 3.10 5.68 -3.79
CA VAL A 483 4.23 4.95 -3.18
C VAL A 483 4.69 3.92 -4.20
N ASN A 484 5.97 3.93 -4.52
CA ASN A 484 6.59 3.06 -5.52
C ASN A 484 7.79 2.27 -4.96
N GLY A 485 8.00 2.31 -3.64
CA GLY A 485 8.89 1.36 -2.99
C GLY A 485 8.58 1.09 -1.52
N TYR A 486 9.06 -0.04 -1.02
CA TYR A 486 8.81 -0.50 0.35
C TYR A 486 10.07 -1.05 1.02
N LEU A 487 10.31 -0.64 2.27
CA LEU A 487 11.42 -1.16 3.08
C LEU A 487 10.91 -2.02 4.25
N TYR A 488 11.61 -3.11 4.55
CA TYR A 488 11.40 -3.89 5.77
C TYR A 488 12.72 -4.36 6.37
N TRP A 489 12.88 -4.15 7.67
CA TRP A 489 14.19 -4.17 8.31
C TRP A 489 14.79 -5.56 8.54
N ALA A 490 14.01 -6.65 8.52
CA ALA A 490 14.54 -8.02 8.55
C ALA A 490 13.48 -9.07 8.16
N VAL A 491 13.87 -10.09 7.39
CA VAL A 491 12.95 -11.20 7.01
C VAL A 491 13.26 -12.55 7.68
N ASN A 492 14.41 -12.69 8.34
CA ASN A 492 14.91 -13.99 8.79
C ASN A 492 15.44 -14.02 10.23
N LEU A 493 15.02 -13.11 11.11
CA LEU A 493 15.48 -13.06 12.50
C LEU A 493 15.17 -14.37 13.24
N CYS A 494 16.24 -15.01 13.72
CA CYS A 494 16.22 -16.29 14.44
C CYS A 494 17.02 -16.23 15.77
N GLU A 495 17.36 -15.03 16.24
CA GLU A 495 17.86 -14.76 17.60
C GLU A 495 17.00 -13.71 18.30
N PRO A 496 17.00 -13.68 19.65
CA PRO A 496 16.46 -12.54 20.36
C PRO A 496 17.22 -11.25 20.00
N SER A 497 16.49 -10.18 19.70
CA SER A 497 17.05 -8.85 19.51
C SER A 497 16.47 -7.82 20.50
N GLY A 498 17.30 -6.83 20.84
CA GLY A 498 16.97 -5.72 21.76
C GLY A 498 17.01 -6.08 23.26
N GLU A 499 15.91 -5.97 24.01
CA GLU A 499 15.89 -6.15 25.49
C GLU A 499 15.99 -7.61 25.95
N HIS A 500 15.88 -8.58 25.04
CA HIS A 500 16.05 -10.01 25.32
C HIS A 500 17.52 -10.35 25.63
N ASP A 501 17.76 -11.25 26.59
CA ASP A 501 19.11 -11.70 26.91
C ASP A 501 19.68 -12.52 25.74
N VAL A 502 20.87 -12.15 25.24
CA VAL A 502 21.60 -12.80 24.12
C VAL A 502 21.90 -14.31 24.34
N GLU A 503 21.59 -14.85 25.52
CA GLU A 503 21.76 -16.27 25.87
C GLU A 503 20.46 -17.10 25.72
N ASP A 504 19.32 -16.47 25.43
CA ASP A 504 18.05 -17.17 25.28
C ASP A 504 17.94 -17.85 23.90
N PHE A 505 17.92 -19.18 23.88
CA PHE A 505 17.64 -19.94 22.67
C PHE A 505 16.16 -19.81 22.31
N ILE A 506 15.87 -19.23 21.15
CA ILE A 506 14.49 -19.13 20.64
C ILE A 506 14.17 -20.32 19.74
N ASN A 507 12.93 -20.81 19.83
CA ASN A 507 12.40 -21.73 18.84
C ASN A 507 11.74 -20.91 17.73
N PRO A 508 12.32 -20.82 16.52
CA PRO A 508 11.76 -20.01 15.43
C PRO A 508 10.42 -20.53 14.89
N TYR A 509 9.90 -21.65 15.39
CA TYR A 509 8.58 -22.18 15.01
C TYR A 509 7.49 -21.96 16.06
N ASP A 510 7.83 -21.48 17.27
CA ASP A 510 6.87 -21.29 18.38
C ASP A 510 7.11 -19.99 19.17
N THR A 511 8.14 -19.22 18.83
CA THR A 511 8.47 -17.95 19.51
C THR A 511 8.08 -16.78 18.60
N PRO A 512 6.93 -16.13 18.84
CA PRO A 512 6.48 -14.99 18.04
C PRO A 512 7.23 -13.69 18.35
N ASP A 513 7.68 -13.50 19.59
CA ASP A 513 8.48 -12.33 19.98
C ASP A 513 9.97 -12.61 19.76
N ARG A 514 10.57 -11.93 18.78
CA ARG A 514 12.01 -11.98 18.50
C ARG A 514 12.68 -10.60 18.53
N ALA A 515 11.88 -9.54 18.59
CA ALA A 515 12.31 -8.17 18.37
C ALA A 515 11.72 -7.19 19.38
N SER A 516 11.94 -7.48 20.68
CA SER A 516 11.59 -6.58 21.79
C SER A 516 10.11 -6.18 21.81
N ASP A 517 9.24 -7.14 22.13
CA ASP A 517 7.84 -6.89 22.41
C ASP A 517 6.98 -6.57 21.17
N TRP A 518 7.36 -7.00 19.97
CA TRP A 518 6.52 -6.90 18.76
C TRP A 518 6.43 -8.24 18.05
N LEU A 519 5.25 -8.86 18.12
CA LEU A 519 5.05 -10.23 17.66
C LEU A 519 5.15 -10.30 16.13
N GLY A 520 6.04 -11.14 15.61
CA GLY A 520 6.26 -11.26 14.17
C GLY A 520 7.29 -10.30 13.58
N ASP A 521 7.69 -9.26 14.30
CA ASP A 521 8.60 -8.26 13.77
C ASP A 521 10.02 -8.85 13.53
N GLY A 522 10.63 -8.47 12.41
CA GLY A 522 11.95 -8.94 12.00
C GLY A 522 12.02 -10.33 11.35
N TYR A 523 10.88 -11.02 11.15
CA TYR A 523 10.85 -12.25 10.35
C TYR A 523 9.56 -12.43 9.56
N LEU A 524 9.70 -12.89 8.32
CA LEU A 524 8.62 -13.31 7.44
C LEU A 524 8.85 -14.70 6.83
N LEU A 525 10.07 -15.22 6.97
CA LEU A 525 10.49 -16.55 6.57
C LEU A 525 10.84 -17.39 7.80
N TYR A 526 10.57 -18.69 7.68
CA TYR A 526 10.90 -19.70 8.68
C TYR A 526 12.03 -20.60 8.16
N PRO A 527 13.01 -20.98 9.00
CA PRO A 527 14.09 -21.85 8.57
C PRO A 527 13.60 -23.21 8.01
N GLY A 528 14.32 -23.74 7.02
CA GLY A 528 14.03 -25.02 6.39
C GLY A 528 14.64 -26.23 7.12
N LYS A 529 15.76 -26.03 7.83
CA LYS A 529 16.64 -27.13 8.26
C LYS A 529 15.98 -28.16 9.17
N TYR A 530 15.07 -27.73 10.05
CA TYR A 530 14.36 -28.65 10.96
C TYR A 530 13.56 -29.70 10.18
N TYR A 531 13.02 -29.32 9.02
CA TYR A 531 12.24 -30.19 8.14
C TYR A 531 13.09 -30.86 7.05
N ASN A 532 14.42 -30.82 7.14
CA ASN A 532 15.34 -31.26 6.09
C ASN A 532 15.08 -30.57 4.73
N SER A 533 14.59 -29.33 4.74
CA SER A 533 14.47 -28.50 3.54
C SER A 533 15.73 -27.66 3.34
N ASP A 534 16.16 -27.52 2.09
CA ASP A 534 17.23 -26.59 1.68
C ASP A 534 16.67 -25.18 1.35
N SER A 535 15.35 -24.99 1.40
CA SER A 535 14.66 -23.72 1.17
C SER A 535 13.84 -23.32 2.41
N PRO A 536 13.75 -22.02 2.75
CA PRO A 536 12.89 -21.57 3.84
C PRO A 536 11.40 -21.68 3.52
N PHE A 537 10.58 -21.62 4.55
CA PHE A 537 9.12 -21.59 4.44
C PHE A 537 8.56 -20.18 4.59
N GLY A 538 7.51 -19.88 3.83
CA GLY A 538 6.81 -18.59 3.90
C GLY A 538 5.95 -18.42 5.14
N SER A 539 5.52 -17.19 5.38
CA SER A 539 4.44 -16.85 6.30
C SER A 539 3.18 -16.46 5.54
N LEU A 540 2.01 -16.55 6.19
CA LEU A 540 0.76 -16.01 5.66
C LEU A 540 0.85 -14.50 5.40
N ARG A 541 1.68 -13.79 6.18
CA ARG A 541 1.98 -12.37 5.98
C ARG A 541 2.69 -12.11 4.65
N LEU A 542 3.67 -12.95 4.31
CA LEU A 542 4.41 -12.88 3.05
C LEU A 542 3.51 -13.22 1.84
N VAL A 543 2.62 -14.22 1.98
CA VAL A 543 1.57 -14.53 0.98
C VAL A 543 0.71 -13.30 0.70
N ASN A 544 0.15 -12.68 1.75
CA ASN A 544 -0.73 -11.53 1.58
C ASN A 544 -0.01 -10.27 1.07
N TYR A 545 1.30 -10.15 1.30
CA TYR A 545 2.10 -9.09 0.68
C TYR A 545 2.35 -9.33 -0.80
N ARG A 546 2.69 -10.56 -1.22
CA ARG A 546 2.81 -10.89 -2.65
C ARG A 546 1.51 -10.53 -3.37
N ASP A 547 0.41 -11.03 -2.85
CA ASP A 547 -0.96 -10.77 -3.26
C ASP A 547 -1.25 -9.25 -3.36
N SER A 548 -0.90 -8.47 -2.34
CA SER A 548 -0.99 -7.00 -2.31
C SER A 548 -0.25 -6.36 -3.50
N MET A 549 0.95 -6.84 -3.80
CA MET A 549 1.71 -6.34 -4.93
C MET A 549 1.07 -6.73 -6.27
N GLU A 550 0.42 -7.89 -6.37
CA GLU A 550 -0.28 -8.30 -7.60
C GLU A 550 -1.54 -7.44 -7.84
N ASP A 551 -2.18 -6.95 -6.79
CA ASP A 551 -3.23 -5.92 -6.89
C ASP A 551 -2.68 -4.61 -7.46
N TYR A 552 -1.52 -4.18 -6.96
CA TYR A 552 -0.81 -3.00 -7.46
C TYR A 552 -0.48 -3.15 -8.96
N ASP A 553 0.01 -4.31 -9.38
CA ASP A 553 0.29 -4.60 -10.79
C ASP A 553 -0.99 -4.49 -11.64
N MET A 554 -2.09 -5.06 -11.17
CA MET A 554 -3.37 -5.03 -11.88
C MET A 554 -3.91 -3.60 -12.02
N LEU A 555 -3.72 -2.75 -11.01
CA LEU A 555 -4.01 -1.32 -11.12
C LEU A 555 -3.11 -0.63 -12.16
N CYS A 556 -1.83 -0.98 -12.23
CA CYS A 556 -0.92 -0.49 -13.28
C CYS A 556 -1.36 -0.93 -14.68
N VAL A 557 -1.82 -2.18 -14.85
CA VAL A 557 -2.38 -2.65 -16.12
C VAL A 557 -3.58 -1.78 -16.53
N TYR A 558 -4.48 -1.47 -15.60
CA TYR A 558 -5.63 -0.63 -15.90
C TYR A 558 -5.25 0.80 -16.27
N GLU A 559 -4.32 1.41 -15.52
CA GLU A 559 -3.81 2.74 -15.80
C GLU A 559 -3.12 2.82 -17.17
N ASN A 560 -2.26 1.85 -17.50
CA ASN A 560 -1.58 1.78 -18.79
C ASN A 560 -2.58 1.68 -19.94
N LEU A 561 -3.56 0.78 -19.83
CA LEU A 561 -4.60 0.60 -20.86
C LEU A 561 -5.44 1.87 -21.05
N LEU A 562 -5.79 2.57 -19.98
CA LEU A 562 -6.48 3.87 -20.05
C LEU A 562 -5.62 4.92 -20.76
N ASN A 563 -4.33 4.99 -20.44
CA ASN A 563 -3.38 5.94 -21.05
C ASN A 563 -3.13 5.64 -22.54
N GLU A 564 -3.07 4.37 -22.94
CA GLU A 564 -2.99 3.96 -24.35
C GLU A 564 -4.21 4.43 -25.15
N TRP A 565 -5.42 4.19 -24.63
CA TRP A 565 -6.65 4.68 -25.26
C TRP A 565 -6.71 6.21 -25.29
N ALA A 566 -6.32 6.87 -24.21
CA ALA A 566 -6.28 8.33 -24.13
C ALA A 566 -5.34 8.92 -25.19
N THR A 567 -4.14 8.35 -25.32
CA THR A 567 -3.14 8.71 -26.34
C THR A 567 -3.69 8.52 -27.75
N LYS A 568 -4.26 7.35 -28.04
CA LYS A 568 -4.87 7.03 -29.35
C LYS A 568 -5.95 8.04 -29.76
N TYR A 569 -6.74 8.52 -28.79
CA TYR A 569 -7.80 9.48 -29.03
C TYR A 569 -7.39 10.96 -28.89
N ASN A 570 -6.10 11.22 -28.66
CA ASN A 570 -5.56 12.54 -28.40
C ASN A 570 -6.33 13.26 -27.28
N THR A 571 -6.49 12.58 -26.14
CA THR A 571 -7.07 13.10 -24.92
C THR A 571 -6.20 12.73 -23.71
N SER A 572 -6.50 13.32 -22.56
CA SER A 572 -5.91 12.96 -21.28
C SER A 572 -6.96 12.34 -20.37
N ILE A 573 -6.48 11.56 -19.41
CA ILE A 573 -7.28 11.01 -18.31
C ILE A 573 -6.62 11.37 -16.98
N ASN A 574 -7.40 11.31 -15.92
CA ASN A 574 -6.89 11.22 -14.56
C ASN A 574 -7.29 9.84 -14.04
N PHE A 575 -6.30 9.00 -13.71
CA PHE A 575 -6.55 7.63 -13.29
C PHE A 575 -7.48 7.54 -12.08
N ASP A 576 -7.35 8.47 -11.12
CA ASP A 576 -8.19 8.51 -9.91
C ASP A 576 -9.68 8.59 -10.24
N HIS A 577 -10.06 9.20 -11.36
CA HIS A 577 -11.47 9.30 -11.78
C HIS A 577 -12.08 7.94 -12.14
N PHE A 578 -11.26 6.91 -12.35
CA PHE A 578 -11.66 5.56 -12.74
C PHE A 578 -11.54 4.52 -11.62
N VAL A 579 -10.85 4.83 -10.51
CA VAL A 579 -10.56 3.87 -9.44
C VAL A 579 -10.83 4.38 -8.02
N ASN A 580 -11.13 5.67 -7.82
CA ASN A 580 -11.35 6.22 -6.48
C ASN A 580 -12.46 5.54 -5.70
N ASP A 581 -13.50 5.06 -6.36
CA ASP A 581 -14.60 4.32 -5.73
C ASP A 581 -14.14 2.96 -5.19
N LEU A 582 -13.18 2.30 -5.87
CA LEU A 582 -12.53 1.08 -5.38
C LEU A 582 -11.65 1.39 -4.17
N TYR A 583 -10.87 2.47 -4.20
CA TYR A 583 -10.09 2.87 -3.02
C TYR A 583 -10.99 3.22 -1.83
N ALA A 584 -12.06 3.98 -2.07
CA ALA A 584 -12.99 4.44 -1.05
C ALA A 584 -13.81 3.30 -0.42
N SER A 585 -13.91 2.15 -1.08
CA SER A 585 -14.55 0.95 -0.55
C SER A 585 -13.61 0.10 0.32
N LEU A 586 -12.29 0.36 0.29
CA LEU A 586 -11.29 -0.45 1.00
C LEU A 586 -10.71 0.25 2.24
N PHE A 587 -10.53 1.57 2.17
CA PHE A 587 -9.84 2.29 3.24
C PHE A 587 -10.18 3.79 3.28
N ASP A 588 -9.94 4.39 4.44
CA ASP A 588 -9.88 5.83 4.64
C ASP A 588 -8.50 6.24 5.16
N LYS A 589 -7.82 7.09 4.40
CA LYS A 589 -6.42 7.46 4.65
C LYS A 589 -5.53 6.21 4.76
N ALA A 590 -4.70 6.10 5.80
CA ALA A 590 -3.88 4.92 6.04
C ALA A 590 -4.59 3.81 6.84
N ILE A 591 -5.92 3.86 7.00
CA ILE A 591 -6.69 2.92 7.81
C ILE A 591 -7.62 2.10 6.91
N TYR A 592 -7.46 0.78 6.91
CA TYR A 592 -8.28 -0.14 6.12
C TYR A 592 -9.57 -0.52 6.87
N TYR A 593 -10.62 -0.87 6.11
CA TYR A 593 -11.84 -1.44 6.67
C TYR A 593 -11.66 -2.93 6.96
N GLN A 594 -12.06 -3.37 8.16
CA GLN A 594 -11.92 -4.76 8.61
C GLN A 594 -13.05 -5.66 8.09
N ASP A 595 -13.17 -5.77 6.77
CA ASP A 595 -14.09 -6.67 6.08
C ASP A 595 -13.36 -7.28 4.88
N ASP A 596 -13.03 -8.56 4.99
CA ASP A 596 -12.26 -9.30 3.98
C ASP A 596 -12.96 -9.30 2.62
N ALA A 597 -14.30 -9.29 2.57
CA ALA A 597 -15.05 -9.37 1.31
C ALA A 597 -14.79 -8.17 0.38
N LEU A 598 -14.45 -7.01 0.95
CA LEU A 598 -14.27 -5.76 0.22
C LEU A 598 -13.13 -5.84 -0.79
N VAL A 599 -11.98 -6.42 -0.43
CA VAL A 599 -10.82 -6.49 -1.33
C VAL A 599 -11.07 -7.43 -2.52
N TYR A 600 -11.74 -8.56 -2.30
CA TYR A 600 -12.11 -9.47 -3.39
C TYR A 600 -13.18 -8.87 -4.31
N ALA A 601 -14.14 -8.12 -3.75
CA ALA A 601 -15.12 -7.39 -4.54
C ALA A 601 -14.46 -6.29 -5.39
N ALA A 602 -13.51 -5.54 -4.83
CA ALA A 602 -12.75 -4.51 -5.54
C ALA A 602 -11.87 -5.11 -6.65
N ARG A 603 -11.18 -6.24 -6.39
CA ARG A 603 -10.39 -6.98 -7.40
C ARG A 603 -11.28 -7.45 -8.55
N ALA A 604 -12.41 -8.07 -8.26
CA ALA A 604 -13.34 -8.55 -9.30
C ALA A 604 -13.90 -7.40 -10.14
N GLU A 605 -14.23 -6.27 -9.52
CA GLU A 605 -14.69 -5.08 -10.24
C GLU A 605 -13.58 -4.44 -11.09
N LEU A 606 -12.35 -4.37 -10.58
CA LEU A 606 -11.19 -3.94 -11.36
C LEU A 606 -10.98 -4.85 -12.58
N ALA A 607 -11.08 -6.17 -12.42
CA ALA A 607 -10.99 -7.12 -13.53
C ALA A 607 -12.07 -6.84 -14.58
N ASN A 608 -13.32 -6.65 -14.15
CA ASN A 608 -14.42 -6.34 -15.05
C ASN A 608 -14.18 -5.05 -15.83
N ARG A 609 -13.62 -4.01 -15.19
CA ARG A 609 -13.28 -2.74 -15.84
C ARG A 609 -12.18 -2.90 -16.88
N ILE A 610 -11.12 -3.65 -16.57
CA ILE A 610 -10.03 -3.92 -17.52
C ILE A 610 -10.56 -4.70 -18.72
N LEU A 611 -11.27 -5.81 -18.49
CA LEU A 611 -11.86 -6.64 -19.55
C LEU A 611 -12.86 -5.86 -20.42
N ALA A 612 -13.63 -4.96 -19.83
CA ALA A 612 -14.54 -4.07 -20.56
C ALA A 612 -13.77 -3.03 -21.41
N LEU A 613 -12.59 -2.60 -20.96
CA LEU A 613 -11.74 -1.66 -21.69
C LEU A 613 -10.90 -2.33 -22.79
N GLN A 614 -10.61 -3.63 -22.68
CA GLN A 614 -10.05 -4.49 -23.73
C GLN A 614 -11.08 -4.82 -24.84
N ASN A 615 -11.86 -3.83 -25.26
CA ASN A 615 -12.93 -4.02 -26.23
C ASN A 615 -12.44 -3.79 -27.66
N SER A 616 -12.89 -4.65 -28.59
CA SER A 616 -12.64 -4.51 -30.03
C SER A 616 -13.34 -3.30 -30.65
N ASP A 617 -14.28 -2.68 -29.95
CA ASP A 617 -15.08 -1.55 -30.45
C ASP A 617 -14.36 -0.19 -30.28
N GLY A 618 -13.27 -0.19 -29.51
CA GLY A 618 -12.51 0.96 -29.07
C GLY A 618 -13.29 1.99 -28.28
N LEU A 619 -14.15 1.57 -27.37
CA LEU A 619 -14.85 2.47 -26.47
C LEU A 619 -13.97 2.85 -25.29
N LEU A 620 -13.80 4.16 -25.10
CA LEU A 620 -13.35 4.79 -23.86
C LEU A 620 -14.42 5.80 -23.44
N VAL A 621 -14.91 5.72 -22.21
CA VAL A 621 -15.91 6.65 -21.67
C VAL A 621 -15.31 7.38 -20.48
N LYS A 622 -15.37 8.71 -20.55
CA LYS A 622 -15.05 9.61 -19.44
C LYS A 622 -16.33 10.32 -19.06
N SER A 623 -16.60 10.44 -17.77
CA SER A 623 -17.72 11.26 -17.30
C SER A 623 -17.22 12.26 -16.26
N SER A 624 -17.69 13.48 -16.36
CA SER A 624 -17.47 14.52 -15.36
C SER A 624 -18.78 15.23 -15.09
N ILE A 625 -18.87 15.88 -13.92
CA ILE A 625 -19.99 16.73 -13.58
C ILE A 625 -19.71 18.15 -14.11
N SER A 626 -20.69 18.82 -14.71
CA SER A 626 -20.57 20.20 -15.17
C SER A 626 -20.36 21.18 -14.01
N GLU A 627 -19.86 22.39 -14.30
CA GLU A 627 -19.52 23.37 -13.26
C GLU A 627 -20.72 23.78 -12.38
N ASP A 628 -21.93 23.81 -12.96
CA ASP A 628 -23.17 24.10 -12.21
C ASP A 628 -23.78 22.85 -11.54
N GLY A 629 -23.16 21.67 -11.76
CA GLY A 629 -23.55 20.35 -11.31
C GLY A 629 -24.97 19.91 -11.69
N GLN A 630 -25.56 20.56 -12.68
CA GLN A 630 -26.88 20.20 -13.20
C GLN A 630 -26.80 19.10 -14.26
N THR A 631 -25.61 18.82 -14.79
CA THR A 631 -25.41 17.78 -15.81
C THR A 631 -24.17 16.93 -15.54
N THR A 632 -24.25 15.65 -15.90
CA THR A 632 -23.10 14.78 -16.12
C THR A 632 -22.74 14.87 -17.59
N GLU A 633 -21.55 15.39 -17.88
CA GLU A 633 -20.94 15.48 -19.20
C GLU A 633 -20.14 14.20 -19.46
N SER A 634 -20.60 13.39 -20.40
CA SER A 634 -19.90 12.18 -20.84
C SER A 634 -19.20 12.43 -22.16
N GLU A 635 -17.88 12.24 -22.16
CA GLU A 635 -17.05 12.16 -23.36
C GLU A 635 -16.84 10.68 -23.72
N ILE A 636 -17.45 10.26 -24.82
CA ILE A 636 -17.31 8.90 -25.35
C ILE A 636 -16.33 8.97 -26.51
N TYR A 637 -15.43 8.02 -26.59
CA TYR A 637 -14.48 7.87 -27.70
C TYR A 637 -14.70 6.52 -28.37
N SER A 638 -14.57 6.49 -29.70
CA SER A 638 -14.71 5.26 -30.50
C SER A 638 -13.85 5.31 -31.75
N THR A 639 -13.49 4.14 -32.27
CA THR A 639 -12.91 4.01 -33.61
C THR A 639 -13.92 4.26 -34.74
N THR A 640 -15.22 4.23 -34.42
CA THR A 640 -16.30 4.42 -35.42
C THR A 640 -16.83 5.84 -35.41
N ALA A 641 -17.25 6.33 -36.58
CA ALA A 641 -17.77 7.70 -36.75
C ALA A 641 -19.22 7.88 -36.28
N THR A 642 -19.95 6.79 -36.08
CA THR A 642 -21.36 6.83 -35.67
C THR A 642 -21.63 5.74 -34.62
N LEU A 643 -22.23 6.15 -33.51
CA LEU A 643 -22.71 5.29 -32.42
C LEU A 643 -24.21 5.49 -32.24
N LYS A 644 -24.89 4.59 -31.52
CA LYS A 644 -26.15 4.98 -30.87
C LYS A 644 -25.88 5.24 -29.40
N VAL A 645 -26.29 6.42 -28.94
CA VAL A 645 -26.17 6.79 -27.54
C VAL A 645 -27.57 7.05 -27.01
N ASN A 646 -27.95 6.36 -25.93
CA ASN A 646 -29.31 6.38 -25.38
C ASN A 646 -30.40 6.07 -26.43
N GLY A 647 -30.09 5.18 -27.38
CA GLY A 647 -30.96 4.79 -28.48
C GLY A 647 -30.94 5.75 -29.69
N GLU A 648 -30.26 6.90 -29.60
CA GLU A 648 -30.19 7.89 -30.68
C GLU A 648 -28.88 7.79 -31.45
N THR A 649 -28.98 7.74 -32.79
CA THR A 649 -27.80 7.77 -33.67
C THR A 649 -27.06 9.10 -33.52
N THR A 650 -25.86 9.05 -32.98
CA THR A 650 -25.00 10.20 -32.73
C THR A 650 -23.78 10.15 -33.66
N LEU A 651 -23.40 11.29 -34.24
CA LEU A 651 -22.24 11.43 -35.11
C LEU A 651 -21.06 12.00 -34.30
N GLY A 652 -19.92 11.31 -34.36
CA GLY A 652 -18.71 11.73 -33.64
C GLY A 652 -17.91 12.77 -34.40
N VAL A 653 -17.11 13.54 -33.68
CA VAL A 653 -16.12 14.48 -34.24
C VAL A 653 -14.74 13.82 -34.20
N ALA A 654 -13.94 13.95 -35.24
CA ALA A 654 -12.60 13.37 -35.28
C ALA A 654 -11.74 13.80 -34.07
N SER A 655 -11.04 12.84 -33.45
CA SER A 655 -10.17 13.02 -32.27
C SER A 655 -9.10 11.94 -32.27
N GLY A 656 -7.84 12.33 -32.48
CA GLY A 656 -6.75 11.38 -32.71
C GLY A 656 -7.07 10.43 -33.86
N ASP A 657 -6.92 9.13 -33.61
CA ASP A 657 -7.19 8.06 -34.57
C ASP A 657 -8.65 7.57 -34.57
N GLY A 658 -9.56 8.31 -33.93
CA GLY A 658 -10.98 7.98 -33.91
C GLY A 658 -11.88 9.19 -33.78
N TYR A 659 -12.96 9.02 -33.02
CA TYR A 659 -14.04 9.98 -32.91
C TYR A 659 -14.46 10.17 -31.47
N LYS A 660 -14.82 11.40 -31.13
CA LYS A 660 -15.33 11.85 -29.84
C LYS A 660 -16.80 12.23 -29.96
N TYR A 661 -17.57 11.84 -28.95
CA TYR A 661 -18.97 12.18 -28.76
C TYR A 661 -19.12 12.88 -27.40
N LYS A 662 -19.99 13.88 -27.33
CA LYS A 662 -20.31 14.58 -26.08
C LYS A 662 -21.79 14.45 -25.80
N ILE A 663 -22.12 13.97 -24.61
CA ILE A 663 -23.48 13.74 -24.15
C ILE A 663 -23.65 14.41 -22.80
N SER A 664 -24.65 15.27 -22.68
CA SER A 664 -25.00 15.93 -21.42
C SER A 664 -26.26 15.28 -20.87
N THR A 665 -26.17 14.71 -19.67
CA THR A 665 -27.31 14.08 -18.98
C THR A 665 -27.65 14.88 -17.74
N ALA A 666 -28.90 15.28 -17.55
CA ALA A 666 -29.30 16.01 -16.34
C ALA A 666 -29.06 15.17 -15.07
N THR A 667 -28.44 15.79 -14.05
CA THR A 667 -28.34 15.20 -12.72
C THR A 667 -29.72 15.18 -12.04
N GLY A 668 -29.90 14.28 -11.07
CA GLY A 668 -31.13 14.23 -10.29
C GLY A 668 -31.28 12.96 -9.47
N ALA A 669 -32.45 12.80 -8.85
CA ALA A 669 -32.72 11.63 -8.01
C ALA A 669 -32.71 10.32 -8.82
N GLY A 670 -32.07 9.30 -8.25
CA GLY A 670 -31.96 7.94 -8.80
C GLY A 670 -30.76 7.76 -9.72
N GLU A 671 -30.36 6.50 -9.89
CA GLU A 671 -29.28 6.12 -10.79
C GLU A 671 -29.58 6.56 -12.23
N LYS A 672 -28.59 7.18 -12.87
CA LYS A 672 -28.64 7.51 -14.30
C LYS A 672 -27.68 6.58 -15.03
N VAL A 673 -28.10 6.10 -16.19
CA VAL A 673 -27.32 5.17 -16.99
C VAL A 673 -27.14 5.73 -18.40
N LEU A 674 -25.91 5.75 -18.88
CA LEU A 674 -25.55 6.04 -20.26
C LEU A 674 -25.47 4.72 -21.03
N SER A 675 -26.33 4.58 -22.04
CA SER A 675 -26.31 3.45 -22.95
C SER A 675 -25.53 3.79 -24.22
N VAL A 676 -24.49 3.02 -24.53
CA VAL A 676 -23.70 3.16 -25.77
C VAL A 676 -23.80 1.87 -26.57
N GLU A 677 -24.33 1.94 -27.79
CA GLU A 677 -24.39 0.80 -28.72
C GLU A 677 -23.39 1.01 -29.88
N THR A 678 -22.57 -0.01 -30.09
CA THR A 678 -21.68 -0.17 -31.24
C THR A 678 -22.36 -1.08 -32.27
N ALA A 679 -21.67 -1.41 -33.37
CA ALA A 679 -22.21 -2.34 -34.36
C ALA A 679 -22.45 -3.75 -33.82
N GLY A 680 -21.78 -4.15 -32.73
CA GLY A 680 -21.81 -5.52 -32.21
C GLY A 680 -22.24 -5.68 -30.75
N LYS A 681 -22.22 -4.62 -29.93
CA LYS A 681 -22.44 -4.68 -28.48
C LYS A 681 -23.18 -3.46 -27.94
N SER A 682 -23.79 -3.60 -26.76
CA SER A 682 -24.39 -2.52 -25.98
C SER A 682 -23.73 -2.47 -24.61
N TYR A 683 -23.34 -1.27 -24.20
CA TYR A 683 -22.64 -0.99 -22.95
C TYR A 683 -23.49 -0.03 -22.12
N GLN A 684 -23.51 -0.24 -20.80
CA GLN A 684 -24.21 0.60 -19.85
C GLN A 684 -23.20 1.15 -18.85
N TYR A 685 -23.19 2.47 -18.67
CA TYR A 685 -22.32 3.15 -17.72
C TYR A 685 -23.18 3.88 -16.70
N VAL A 686 -22.99 3.58 -15.42
CA VAL A 686 -23.63 4.34 -14.35
C VAL A 686 -22.98 5.72 -14.30
N LEU A 687 -23.80 6.76 -14.34
CA LEU A 687 -23.36 8.15 -14.36
C LEU A 687 -23.34 8.73 -12.95
N LEU A 688 -22.20 9.34 -12.62
CA LEU A 688 -22.02 10.11 -11.38
C LEU A 688 -23.16 11.11 -11.21
N GLN A 689 -23.71 11.18 -10.01
CA GLN A 689 -24.65 12.22 -9.58
C GLN A 689 -23.93 13.20 -8.66
N SER A 690 -24.39 14.45 -8.64
CA SER A 690 -23.78 15.45 -7.75
C SER A 690 -24.72 16.51 -7.21
N GLY A 691 -24.40 17.00 -6.00
CA GLY A 691 -24.82 18.31 -5.50
C GLY A 691 -23.71 19.36 -5.70
N VAL A 692 -24.06 20.65 -5.58
CA VAL A 692 -23.12 21.80 -5.72
C VAL A 692 -23.25 22.74 -4.55
N ALA A 693 -22.13 23.33 -4.11
CA ALA A 693 -22.14 24.35 -3.07
C ALA A 693 -22.67 25.70 -3.61
N ASN A 694 -23.40 26.43 -2.77
CA ASN A 694 -23.80 27.80 -3.10
C ASN A 694 -22.63 28.76 -2.78
N MET A 695 -21.80 29.04 -3.78
CA MET A 695 -20.62 29.90 -3.62
C MET A 695 -20.95 31.32 -3.15
N GLN A 696 -22.15 31.82 -3.42
CA GLN A 696 -22.59 33.16 -3.02
C GLN A 696 -23.10 33.23 -1.58
N ALA A 697 -23.43 32.08 -0.97
CA ALA A 697 -23.76 31.98 0.44
C ALA A 697 -22.54 31.46 1.21
N TYR A 698 -21.79 32.39 1.81
CA TYR A 698 -20.55 32.07 2.52
C TYR A 698 -20.47 32.77 3.87
N ASN A 699 -19.72 32.16 4.80
CA ASN A 699 -19.25 32.81 6.01
C ASN A 699 -17.71 32.86 6.03
N LYS A 700 -17.17 33.79 6.80
CA LYS A 700 -15.74 34.00 6.96
C LYS A 700 -15.46 34.70 8.28
N ASN A 701 -14.21 34.70 8.74
CA ASN A 701 -13.83 35.64 9.80
C ASN A 701 -13.99 37.09 9.35
N THR A 702 -14.26 37.99 10.32
CA THR A 702 -14.64 39.39 10.06
C THR A 702 -13.63 40.14 9.20
N LYS A 703 -12.33 39.87 9.34
CA LYS A 703 -11.26 40.54 8.59
C LYS A 703 -10.91 39.91 7.24
N SER A 704 -11.25 38.63 7.02
CA SER A 704 -11.03 37.98 5.73
C SER A 704 -11.86 38.66 4.63
N ILE A 705 -11.50 38.50 3.36
CA ILE A 705 -12.21 39.07 2.21
C ILE A 705 -12.59 37.91 1.29
N VAL A 706 -13.81 37.90 0.77
CA VAL A 706 -14.30 36.91 -0.18
C VAL A 706 -15.04 37.66 -1.28
N ASN A 707 -14.57 37.52 -2.52
CA ASN A 707 -15.26 37.99 -3.71
C ASN A 707 -15.83 36.76 -4.43
N ALA A 708 -17.06 36.40 -4.08
CA ALA A 708 -17.74 35.24 -4.63
C ALA A 708 -18.44 35.56 -5.96
N THR A 709 -18.34 34.61 -6.89
CA THR A 709 -19.13 34.51 -8.12
C THR A 709 -20.10 33.33 -8.01
N ALA A 710 -20.82 32.99 -9.08
CA ALA A 710 -21.70 31.82 -9.08
C ALA A 710 -20.92 30.49 -8.95
N ASN A 711 -19.74 30.38 -9.57
CA ASN A 711 -19.02 29.11 -9.73
C ASN A 711 -17.70 29.05 -8.93
N GLY A 712 -17.33 30.13 -8.24
CA GLY A 712 -16.06 30.21 -7.51
C GLY A 712 -15.94 31.47 -6.67
N ALA A 713 -14.84 31.60 -5.94
CA ALA A 713 -14.55 32.75 -5.11
C ALA A 713 -13.05 33.07 -5.08
N ASP A 714 -12.72 34.36 -5.12
CA ASP A 714 -11.40 34.87 -4.76
C ASP A 714 -11.40 35.14 -3.25
N VAL A 715 -10.51 34.48 -2.51
CA VAL A 715 -10.48 34.52 -1.05
C VAL A 715 -9.16 35.10 -0.56
N THR A 716 -9.24 36.04 0.38
CA THR A 716 -8.11 36.48 1.20
C THR A 716 -8.39 36.15 2.66
N ILE A 717 -7.64 35.19 3.21
CA ILE A 717 -7.71 34.80 4.62
C ILE A 717 -6.73 35.66 5.42
N ARG A 718 -7.25 36.39 6.41
CA ARG A 718 -6.43 37.24 7.28
C ARG A 718 -6.10 36.54 8.58
N SER A 719 -4.81 36.43 8.88
CA SER A 719 -4.34 36.02 10.21
C SER A 719 -4.55 37.16 11.20
N GLU A 720 -4.76 36.84 12.47
CA GLU A 720 -5.08 37.83 13.50
C GLU A 720 -4.24 37.69 14.75
N ASN A 721 -3.58 38.78 15.14
CA ASN A 721 -3.04 38.92 16.49
C ASN A 721 -4.18 39.30 17.46
N LYS A 722 -4.43 38.45 18.46
CA LYS A 722 -5.43 38.66 19.52
C LYS A 722 -4.78 39.30 20.75
N ASN A 723 -5.60 39.65 21.73
CA ASN A 723 -5.15 40.39 22.92
C ASN A 723 -4.12 39.63 23.78
N ASN A 724 -4.02 38.31 23.65
CA ASN A 724 -2.95 37.53 24.25
C ASN A 724 -2.50 36.38 23.31
N PRO A 725 -1.26 35.86 23.50
CA PRO A 725 -0.68 34.85 22.61
C PRO A 725 -1.49 33.55 22.50
N ALA A 726 -2.08 33.07 23.60
CA ALA A 726 -2.87 31.82 23.58
C ALA A 726 -4.11 31.96 22.68
N GLN A 727 -4.78 33.12 22.71
CA GLN A 727 -5.90 33.42 21.82
C GLN A 727 -5.45 33.58 20.37
N THR A 728 -4.26 34.16 20.13
CA THR A 728 -3.66 34.24 18.80
C THR A 728 -3.41 32.83 18.26
N THR A 729 -2.76 31.96 19.03
CA THR A 729 -2.49 30.58 18.64
C THR A 729 -3.76 29.75 18.47
N ALA A 730 -4.80 29.97 19.28
CA ALA A 730 -6.06 29.23 19.19
C ALA A 730 -7.02 29.73 18.09
N PHE A 731 -6.84 30.96 17.59
CA PHE A 731 -7.66 31.46 16.49
C PHE A 731 -7.47 30.59 15.24
N ARG A 732 -8.56 30.36 14.50
CA ARG A 732 -8.55 29.60 13.24
C ARG A 732 -9.23 30.45 12.18
N PRO A 733 -8.47 31.17 11.34
CA PRO A 733 -8.99 31.82 10.16
C PRO A 733 -9.68 30.80 9.24
N TYR A 734 -10.78 31.17 8.59
CA TYR A 734 -11.54 30.30 7.70
C TYR A 734 -12.37 31.08 6.68
N VAL A 735 -12.77 30.36 5.64
CA VAL A 735 -13.92 30.63 4.76
C VAL A 735 -14.77 29.37 4.71
N GLU A 736 -16.08 29.51 4.62
CA GLU A 736 -16.98 28.38 4.42
C GLU A 736 -18.10 28.74 3.46
N PHE A 737 -18.56 27.76 2.68
CA PHE A 737 -19.60 27.89 1.67
C PHE A 737 -20.77 27.01 2.04
N GLU A 738 -21.99 27.52 1.92
CA GLU A 738 -23.22 26.77 2.17
C GLU A 738 -23.34 25.62 1.17
N VAL A 739 -23.71 24.44 1.67
CA VAL A 739 -23.92 23.24 0.87
C VAL A 739 -25.35 22.76 1.10
N SER A 740 -26.07 22.52 0.01
CA SER A 740 -27.39 21.88 0.08
C SER A 740 -27.24 20.39 -0.17
N ASP A 741 -28.03 19.57 0.53
CA ASP A 741 -28.20 18.15 0.23
C ASP A 741 -26.89 17.35 0.37
N PHE A 742 -26.18 17.52 1.50
CA PHE A 742 -24.96 16.75 1.82
C PHE A 742 -25.24 15.30 2.23
N ALA A 743 -26.50 14.99 2.54
CA ALA A 743 -26.94 13.66 2.89
C ALA A 743 -26.60 12.65 1.77
N ASN A 744 -25.91 11.57 2.15
CA ASN A 744 -25.40 10.51 1.27
C ASN A 744 -24.25 10.93 0.33
N ALA A 745 -23.60 12.07 0.56
CA ALA A 745 -22.38 12.40 -0.19
C ALA A 745 -21.25 11.41 0.16
N THR A 746 -20.58 10.87 -0.85
CA THR A 746 -19.45 9.93 -0.71
C THR A 746 -18.10 10.59 -0.94
N GLU A 747 -18.07 11.70 -1.68
CA GLU A 747 -16.86 12.44 -2.02
C GLU A 747 -17.15 13.93 -2.16
N ILE A 748 -16.21 14.78 -1.73
CA ILE A 748 -16.16 16.21 -2.05
C ILE A 748 -15.12 16.43 -3.12
N ILE A 749 -15.47 17.17 -4.17
CA ILE A 749 -14.53 17.58 -5.21
C ILE A 749 -14.51 19.10 -5.30
N PHE A 750 -13.34 19.71 -5.36
CA PHE A 750 -13.19 21.14 -5.62
C PHE A 750 -11.83 21.45 -6.27
N VAL A 751 -11.75 22.58 -6.97
CA VAL A 751 -10.48 23.09 -7.51
C VAL A 751 -10.09 24.32 -6.70
N ILE A 752 -8.83 24.36 -6.26
CA ILE A 752 -8.27 25.48 -5.52
C ILE A 752 -6.93 25.87 -6.13
N LYS A 753 -6.67 27.17 -6.25
CA LYS A 753 -5.41 27.73 -6.74
C LYS A 753 -4.78 28.65 -5.72
N ASN A 754 -3.53 28.41 -5.38
CA ASN A 754 -2.75 29.31 -4.56
C ASN A 754 -2.33 30.55 -5.37
N THR A 755 -2.77 31.73 -4.95
CA THR A 755 -2.42 33.02 -5.58
C THR A 755 -1.56 33.91 -4.68
N THR A 756 -1.10 33.40 -3.54
CA THR A 756 -0.14 34.09 -2.69
C THR A 756 1.30 33.77 -3.11
N ASN A 757 2.28 34.42 -2.48
CA ASN A 757 3.71 34.20 -2.70
C ASN A 757 4.35 33.28 -1.64
N SER A 758 3.52 32.48 -0.96
CA SER A 758 3.95 31.46 -0.01
C SER A 758 3.10 30.20 -0.19
N GLU A 759 3.51 29.09 0.39
CA GLU A 759 2.67 27.89 0.42
C GLU A 759 1.37 28.11 1.20
N ILE A 760 0.37 27.29 0.89
CA ILE A 760 -0.90 27.24 1.61
C ILE A 760 -1.10 25.86 2.21
N GLU A 761 -1.36 25.85 3.52
CA GLU A 761 -1.88 24.70 4.24
C GLU A 761 -3.23 25.01 4.87
N ALA A 762 -4.18 24.10 4.68
CA ALA A 762 -5.51 24.22 5.26
C ALA A 762 -6.12 22.86 5.60
N ASN A 763 -6.99 22.86 6.61
CA ASN A 763 -7.89 21.76 6.89
C ASN A 763 -9.21 21.97 6.15
N VAL A 764 -9.71 20.92 5.55
CA VAL A 764 -11.06 20.86 4.98
C VAL A 764 -12.00 20.26 6.02
N GLN A 765 -13.07 20.97 6.30
CA GLN A 765 -14.02 20.62 7.35
C GLN A 765 -15.43 20.67 6.82
N ILE A 766 -16.27 19.77 7.30
CA ILE A 766 -17.73 19.90 7.16
C ILE A 766 -18.27 20.47 8.47
N THR A 767 -19.25 21.36 8.36
CA THR A 767 -19.83 22.06 9.52
C THR A 767 -21.35 22.11 9.45
N GLY A 768 -21.98 21.96 10.61
CA GLY A 768 -23.41 22.02 10.82
C GLY A 768 -23.70 22.09 12.31
N GLU A 769 -24.38 21.08 12.87
CA GLU A 769 -24.40 20.88 14.32
C GLU A 769 -23.01 20.51 14.84
N ASP A 770 -22.30 19.65 14.11
CA ASP A 770 -20.93 19.24 14.38
C ASP A 770 -19.93 19.97 13.48
N ARG A 771 -18.64 19.88 13.84
CA ARG A 771 -17.52 20.30 13.00
C ARG A 771 -16.49 19.18 12.93
N VAL A 772 -16.31 18.61 11.75
CA VAL A 772 -15.41 17.47 11.51
C VAL A 772 -14.41 17.83 10.42
N THR A 773 -13.12 17.57 10.67
CA THR A 773 -12.08 17.67 9.65
C THR A 773 -12.12 16.40 8.81
N VAL A 774 -12.31 16.56 7.51
CA VAL A 774 -12.45 15.45 6.54
C VAL A 774 -11.23 15.34 5.63
N GLY A 775 -10.43 16.40 5.48
CA GLY A 775 -9.19 16.31 4.73
C GLY A 775 -8.25 17.50 4.95
N GLY A 776 -7.16 17.53 4.20
CA GLY A 776 -6.16 18.60 4.22
C GLY A 776 -5.75 19.04 2.81
N ILE A 777 -5.27 20.28 2.71
CA ILE A 777 -4.80 20.93 1.48
C ILE A 777 -3.38 21.39 1.72
N TYR A 778 -2.49 21.08 0.79
CA TYR A 778 -1.17 21.66 0.62
C TYR A 778 -0.99 22.12 -0.83
N LEU A 779 -0.66 23.41 -1.03
CA LEU A 779 -0.42 23.99 -2.36
C LEU A 779 0.86 24.81 -2.38
N ARG A 780 1.72 24.53 -3.36
CA ARG A 780 2.89 25.36 -3.71
C ARG A 780 2.45 26.71 -4.29
N VAL A 781 3.39 27.64 -4.38
CA VAL A 781 3.16 28.98 -4.94
C VAL A 781 2.68 28.86 -6.39
N GLY A 782 1.48 29.40 -6.67
CA GLY A 782 0.90 29.40 -8.02
C GLY A 782 0.21 28.09 -8.44
N GLU A 783 0.29 27.04 -7.62
CA GLU A 783 -0.28 25.73 -7.92
C GLU A 783 -1.82 25.77 -7.94
N GLU A 784 -2.41 25.07 -8.91
CA GLU A 784 -3.85 24.81 -9.01
C GLU A 784 -4.06 23.30 -9.02
N LYS A 785 -4.92 22.81 -8.12
CA LYS A 785 -5.15 21.37 -7.93
C LYS A 785 -6.62 21.06 -7.71
N GLU A 786 -7.08 19.94 -8.28
CA GLU A 786 -8.36 19.31 -7.92
C GLU A 786 -8.14 18.45 -6.67
N TYR A 787 -8.96 18.67 -5.64
CA TYR A 787 -9.00 17.84 -4.45
C TYR A 787 -10.22 16.94 -4.49
N ARG A 788 -10.03 15.69 -4.09
CA ARG A 788 -11.07 14.66 -3.94
C ARG A 788 -11.00 14.09 -2.54
N ILE A 789 -11.95 14.49 -1.70
CA ILE A 789 -11.98 14.12 -0.28
C ILE A 789 -13.07 13.10 -0.06
N GLN A 790 -12.69 11.90 0.38
CA GLN A 790 -13.63 10.83 0.67
C GLN A 790 -14.42 11.15 1.94
N LEU A 791 -15.70 10.77 1.93
CA LEU A 791 -16.64 10.96 3.04
C LEU A 791 -17.23 9.63 3.51
N SER A 792 -16.81 8.49 2.94
CA SER A 792 -17.39 7.18 3.24
C SER A 792 -17.23 6.76 4.71
N SER A 793 -16.18 7.23 5.39
CA SER A 793 -15.94 7.01 6.82
C SER A 793 -16.66 8.00 7.73
N VAL A 794 -17.25 9.06 7.18
CA VAL A 794 -17.93 10.10 7.97
C VAL A 794 -19.31 9.60 8.37
N ASP A 795 -19.64 9.78 9.65
CA ASP A 795 -20.93 9.40 10.21
C ASP A 795 -22.10 10.00 9.41
N LYS A 796 -23.11 9.19 9.09
CA LYS A 796 -24.25 9.59 8.26
C LYS A 796 -25.10 10.69 8.89
N ASP A 797 -25.19 10.74 10.22
CA ASP A 797 -25.91 11.80 10.92
C ASP A 797 -25.12 13.11 10.84
N VAL A 798 -23.79 13.05 10.96
CA VAL A 798 -22.91 14.21 10.73
C VAL A 798 -23.07 14.74 9.30
N LEU A 799 -23.06 13.86 8.29
CA LEU A 799 -23.28 14.25 6.89
C LEU A 799 -24.68 14.84 6.69
N SER A 800 -25.71 14.25 7.29
CA SER A 800 -27.09 14.73 7.15
C SER A 800 -27.31 16.10 7.79
N ASN A 801 -26.54 16.42 8.85
CA ASN A 801 -26.59 17.70 9.54
C ASN A 801 -25.59 18.73 9.00
N ALA A 802 -24.70 18.35 8.08
CA ALA A 802 -23.74 19.25 7.48
C ALA A 802 -24.45 20.29 6.59
N THR A 803 -24.09 21.56 6.78
CA THR A 803 -24.67 22.71 6.06
C THR A 803 -23.63 23.56 5.37
N HIS A 804 -22.34 23.42 5.70
CA HIS A 804 -21.27 24.14 5.03
C HIS A 804 -19.99 23.30 4.86
N LEU A 805 -19.28 23.56 3.76
CA LEU A 805 -17.88 23.17 3.56
C LEU A 805 -16.98 24.32 4.00
N ARG A 806 -16.11 24.07 4.97
CA ARG A 806 -15.18 25.05 5.55
C ARG A 806 -13.74 24.72 5.20
N ILE A 807 -12.99 25.73 4.74
CA ILE A 807 -11.54 25.70 4.60
C ILE A 807 -10.95 26.51 5.77
N ALA A 808 -10.24 25.84 6.66
CA ALA A 808 -9.74 26.40 7.92
C ALA A 808 -8.21 26.37 8.01
N PHE A 809 -7.61 27.43 8.51
CA PHE A 809 -6.17 27.66 8.50
C PHE A 809 -5.60 27.75 9.91
N ALA A 810 -4.35 27.34 10.08
CA ALA A 810 -3.59 27.69 11.28
C ALA A 810 -3.32 29.21 11.28
N ASN A 811 -3.62 29.89 12.39
CA ASN A 811 -3.29 31.31 12.53
C ASN A 811 -1.80 31.54 12.79
N THR A 812 -1.17 30.58 13.48
CA THR A 812 0.25 30.59 13.81
C THR A 812 0.85 29.22 13.53
N VAL A 813 2.10 29.18 13.10
CA VAL A 813 2.95 27.98 13.05
C VAL A 813 4.15 28.29 13.95
N ASP A 814 4.49 27.39 14.88
CA ASP A 814 5.52 27.60 15.91
C ASP A 814 5.44 28.93 16.67
N GLY A 815 4.21 29.38 16.92
CA GLY A 815 3.94 30.64 17.61
C GLY A 815 4.14 31.90 16.75
N VAL A 816 4.58 31.76 15.50
CA VAL A 816 4.74 32.86 14.54
C VAL A 816 3.43 33.08 13.80
N LEU A 817 2.93 34.32 13.81
CA LEU A 817 1.74 34.70 13.07
C LEU A 817 1.99 34.55 11.57
N GLN A 818 1.08 33.83 10.92
CA GLN A 818 1.20 33.52 9.51
C GLN A 818 0.82 34.73 8.63
N ALA A 819 1.45 34.85 7.47
CA ALA A 819 1.08 35.85 6.47
C ALA A 819 -0.37 35.66 6.01
N ASP A 820 -0.93 36.68 5.34
CA ASP A 820 -2.25 36.56 4.73
C ASP A 820 -2.18 35.62 3.53
N ARG A 821 -3.17 34.73 3.40
CA ARG A 821 -3.24 33.75 2.31
C ARG A 821 -4.26 34.21 1.28
N GLN A 822 -3.92 34.05 0.01
CA GLN A 822 -4.79 34.38 -1.11
C GLN A 822 -4.91 33.16 -2.02
N PHE A 823 -6.13 32.80 -2.38
CA PHE A 823 -6.42 31.70 -3.28
C PHE A 823 -7.73 31.91 -4.01
N THR A 824 -7.89 31.21 -5.13
CA THR A 824 -9.20 31.01 -5.76
C THR A 824 -9.71 29.62 -5.42
N ILE A 825 -11.01 29.47 -5.23
CA ILE A 825 -11.66 28.17 -5.03
C ILE A 825 -12.95 28.11 -5.85
N GLY A 826 -13.23 26.99 -6.50
CA GLY A 826 -14.43 26.82 -7.31
C GLY A 826 -14.74 25.36 -7.58
N ASN A 827 -15.79 25.13 -8.37
CA ASN A 827 -16.24 23.78 -8.75
C ASN A 827 -16.47 22.86 -7.55
N ILE A 828 -16.98 23.41 -6.44
CA ILE A 828 -17.26 22.63 -5.23
C ILE A 828 -18.50 21.78 -5.46
N ARG A 829 -18.30 20.48 -5.64
CA ARG A 829 -19.32 19.47 -5.93
C ARG A 829 -19.22 18.28 -4.99
N PHE A 830 -20.33 17.58 -4.80
CA PHE A 830 -20.44 16.42 -3.91
C PHE A 830 -20.94 15.23 -4.70
N VAL A 831 -20.22 14.11 -4.71
CA VAL A 831 -20.64 12.88 -5.40
C VAL A 831 -21.61 12.11 -4.51
N LYS A 832 -22.64 11.51 -5.12
CA LYS A 832 -23.67 10.70 -4.44
C LYS A 832 -23.91 9.37 -5.14
#